data_AF-A0A2R6WCK6-F1
#
_entry.id   AF-A0A2R6WCK6-F1
#
_cell.length_a   1.000
_cell.length_b   1.000
_cell.length_c   1.000
_cell.angle_alpha   90.00
_cell.angle_beta   90.00
_cell.angle_gamma   90.00
#
_symmetry.space_group_name_H-M   'P 1'
#
loop_
_entity.id
_entity.type
_entity.pdbx_description
1 polymer ?
#
loop_
_entity_poly.entity_id
_entity_poly.type
_entity_poly.pdbx_seq_one_letter_code
_entity_poly.pdbx_strand_id
1 'polypeptide(L)'
;MAMRTTSPSLSSAASLGYLLQNPHSLAWFATMPTSGSCIRSLSRFVFPSSKPSFAGGIAVSNLAGTKISTYGHGCRGVSRLSFVSPAASNLHFSTSSVMGFELSSDNQCFSVGKKVRRGSSRVRAGLDGDDGITLEEEQKLDRGKNFVVTTPLYYVNAAPHMGSAYPTIAADALARFQRLQGRRVVFITGTDEHGEKIATAAAAQGREPKDHCDVVAAEYQSLWKELGIDYDRFIRTTEANHEKIVDEFYRRVLDKGDIYRAQYEGLYCVNCEEYKDEKELMEDNCCPIHRKPCAERKEDNYFFALSKYQQAIDDLLTSNPNFVRPSFRLNEVQGWVNDGLRDFSISRAAVEWGIPVPTDSKQTIYVWFDALLGYLSALLEEGKEPGVDNAAAGGWPASVHIIGKDILRFHAVYWPAMLMSAGLPVPAAVYGHGFLTKDGLKMGKSLGNTLEPKDLVSKFGPDAVRYYFLREIEFGKDGDFSEERFINIVNASLANTIGNLLNRTLGLLKKNCNATIAVDSSTIPEDHIVRKVASESVKTANRDFTELNFSGACDALLAIATAGNLYLDDRAPWSRFKAGGSSAEEAALDLIVVLEVVRIVAVGLSPVVPEFCRRIYAQLGFTEEVFRAITWEDTQWGGLKAGQVMVDAQPIFKRIEVLEEEAGNPPPKAKGKKEGKKSKQKAPAAAASNSV
;
A
#
# COMPACT_ATOMS: atom_id res chain seq x y z
N MET A 1 -20.26 -70.69 -8.17
CA MET A 1 -20.22 -70.63 -9.66
C MET A 1 -19.46 -69.37 -10.05
N ALA A 2 -18.69 -69.26 -11.13
CA ALA A 2 -17.93 -70.18 -11.99
C ALA A 2 -17.12 -69.24 -12.92
N MET A 3 -15.78 -69.25 -12.93
CA MET A 3 -14.91 -70.11 -13.77
C MET A 3 -15.13 -69.89 -15.30
N ARG A 4 -14.11 -69.77 -16.17
CA ARG A 4 -12.66 -70.08 -16.00
C ARG A 4 -11.79 -69.58 -17.19
N THR A 5 -10.56 -69.11 -16.91
CA THR A 5 -9.28 -69.30 -17.69
C THR A 5 -9.20 -68.86 -19.18
N THR A 6 -8.05 -68.69 -19.86
CA THR A 6 -6.62 -69.01 -19.57
C THR A 6 -5.65 -68.04 -20.28
N SER A 7 -4.39 -67.95 -19.81
CA SER A 7 -3.22 -67.36 -20.53
C SER A 7 -2.48 -68.45 -21.37
N PRO A 8 -1.35 -68.18 -22.09
CA PRO A 8 0.00 -68.03 -21.45
C PRO A 8 1.13 -67.27 -22.22
N SER A 9 2.22 -66.90 -21.51
CA SER A 9 3.67 -66.85 -21.95
C SER A 9 4.11 -66.01 -23.18
N LEU A 10 5.35 -65.53 -23.39
CA LEU A 10 6.68 -65.39 -22.70
C LEU A 10 7.50 -64.37 -23.58
N SER A 11 8.65 -63.76 -23.28
CA SER A 11 9.62 -63.69 -22.15
C SER A 11 10.26 -62.26 -22.16
N SER A 12 11.38 -61.84 -21.52
CA SER A 12 12.45 -62.47 -20.73
C SER A 12 13.16 -61.42 -19.82
N ALA A 13 14.22 -61.85 -19.12
CA ALA A 13 15.14 -61.10 -18.23
C ALA A 13 16.13 -60.13 -18.97
N ALA A 14 16.99 -59.33 -18.33
CA ALA A 14 17.49 -59.28 -16.93
C ALA A 14 17.95 -57.84 -16.55
N SER A 15 17.74 -57.33 -15.32
CA SER A 15 18.64 -57.34 -14.12
C SER A 15 19.89 -56.41 -14.23
N LEU A 16 20.45 -55.74 -13.20
CA LEU A 16 20.29 -55.62 -11.72
C LEU A 16 20.39 -54.11 -11.32
N GLY A 17 20.14 -53.62 -10.09
CA GLY A 17 19.57 -54.19 -8.85
C GLY A 17 20.21 -53.63 -7.54
N TYR A 18 19.43 -53.56 -6.45
CA TYR A 18 19.84 -53.37 -5.02
C TYR A 18 20.43 -51.99 -4.60
N LEU A 19 20.53 -51.63 -3.31
CA LEU A 19 19.55 -51.54 -2.19
C LEU A 19 20.25 -50.98 -0.91
N LEU A 20 19.54 -50.20 -0.08
CA LEU A 20 19.77 -49.93 1.37
C LEU A 20 21.19 -49.56 1.89
N GLN A 21 21.34 -48.39 2.52
CA GLN A 21 21.46 -48.25 4.00
C GLN A 21 21.61 -46.79 4.47
N ASN A 22 21.40 -46.59 5.78
CA ASN A 22 21.56 -45.36 6.56
C ASN A 22 22.47 -45.72 7.77
N PRO A 23 23.43 -44.89 8.22
CA PRO A 23 23.17 -44.18 9.49
C PRO A 23 23.94 -42.85 9.77
N HIS A 24 23.28 -41.98 10.54
CA HIS A 24 23.79 -41.15 11.66
C HIS A 24 25.22 -40.52 11.71
N SER A 25 25.19 -39.18 11.84
CA SER A 25 25.79 -38.37 12.93
C SER A 25 27.24 -37.85 12.89
N LEU A 26 27.40 -36.66 13.51
CA LEU A 26 28.63 -35.92 13.85
C LEU A 26 29.47 -35.37 12.67
N ALA A 27 30.24 -34.28 12.76
CA ALA A 27 30.14 -32.97 13.45
C ALA A 27 31.40 -32.13 13.05
N TRP A 28 31.48 -30.87 13.48
CA TRP A 28 32.65 -29.95 13.46
C TRP A 28 33.04 -29.17 12.18
N PHE A 29 32.96 -27.83 12.31
CA PHE A 29 33.87 -26.76 11.86
C PHE A 29 34.26 -26.54 10.38
N ALA A 30 34.12 -25.26 9.98
CA ALA A 30 34.98 -24.38 9.16
C ALA A 30 35.97 -24.99 8.13
N THR A 31 36.11 -24.45 6.91
CA THR A 31 36.26 -23.02 6.54
C THR A 31 35.78 -22.68 5.11
N MET A 32 35.72 -21.39 4.74
CA MET A 32 35.75 -20.96 3.34
C MET A 32 37.14 -21.21 2.71
N PRO A 33 37.23 -21.38 1.38
CA PRO A 33 37.96 -20.37 0.59
C PRO A 33 37.41 -20.08 -0.83
N THR A 34 37.37 -18.78 -1.15
CA THR A 34 37.69 -18.11 -2.45
C THR A 34 37.73 -18.89 -3.78
N SER A 35 36.80 -18.53 -4.69
CA SER A 35 36.99 -18.14 -6.11
C SER A 35 38.05 -18.79 -7.03
N GLY A 36 37.67 -19.20 -8.26
CA GLY A 36 38.62 -19.30 -9.38
C GLY A 36 38.15 -19.86 -10.74
N SER A 37 37.94 -18.97 -11.73
CA SER A 37 38.28 -19.13 -13.17
C SER A 37 37.47 -20.06 -14.13
N CYS A 38 36.61 -19.39 -14.92
CA CYS A 38 36.58 -19.35 -16.41
C CYS A 38 36.80 -20.59 -17.31
N ILE A 39 35.97 -20.69 -18.38
CA ILE A 39 36.46 -20.97 -19.75
C ILE A 39 35.58 -20.33 -20.85
N ARG A 40 36.14 -20.24 -22.06
CA ARG A 40 35.67 -19.54 -23.30
C ARG A 40 34.44 -20.24 -23.95
N SER A 41 33.77 -19.75 -25.01
CA SER A 41 34.23 -18.88 -26.10
C SER A 41 33.10 -18.18 -26.90
N LEU A 42 33.45 -17.06 -27.54
CA LEU A 42 32.71 -16.41 -28.64
C LEU A 42 33.49 -16.56 -29.97
N SER A 43 32.80 -16.41 -31.12
CA SER A 43 33.38 -16.68 -32.45
C SER A 43 32.83 -15.79 -33.59
N ARG A 44 33.55 -14.72 -33.95
CA ARG A 44 34.10 -14.44 -35.31
C ARG A 44 34.63 -13.01 -35.46
N PHE A 45 35.49 -12.81 -36.46
CA PHE A 45 36.26 -11.60 -36.78
C PHE A 45 36.24 -11.35 -38.30
N VAL A 46 36.61 -10.13 -38.76
CA VAL A 46 37.68 -9.90 -39.77
C VAL A 46 37.98 -8.37 -39.89
N PHE A 47 39.17 -8.05 -40.42
CA PHE A 47 39.90 -6.76 -40.46
C PHE A 47 39.84 -6.11 -41.88
N PRO A 48 40.64 -5.06 -42.31
CA PRO A 48 41.81 -4.39 -41.70
C PRO A 48 42.02 -2.85 -41.88
N SER A 49 43.12 -2.35 -41.27
CA SER A 49 43.93 -1.14 -41.59
C SER A 49 43.45 0.23 -41.06
N SER A 50 44.31 1.23 -40.74
CA SER A 50 45.78 1.36 -40.87
C SER A 50 46.44 2.16 -39.70
N LYS A 51 47.76 2.43 -39.77
CA LYS A 51 48.66 3.16 -38.83
C LYS A 51 49.65 4.02 -39.68
N PRO A 52 50.53 4.92 -39.14
CA PRO A 52 50.99 5.16 -37.74
C PRO A 52 50.73 6.65 -37.32
N SER A 53 51.51 7.46 -36.58
CA SER A 53 52.86 7.40 -35.94
C SER A 53 53.05 8.49 -34.82
N PHE A 54 54.07 8.30 -33.96
CA PHE A 54 54.70 9.23 -32.97
C PHE A 54 53.83 9.93 -31.88
N ALA A 55 54.37 10.35 -30.73
CA ALA A 55 55.36 9.75 -29.80
C ALA A 55 55.45 10.54 -28.49
N GLY A 56 55.67 9.83 -27.37
CA GLY A 56 56.00 10.43 -26.06
C GLY A 56 54.81 11.00 -25.27
N GLY A 57 54.83 11.00 -23.93
CA GLY A 57 55.82 10.34 -23.07
C GLY A 57 55.73 10.73 -21.59
N ILE A 58 55.16 9.83 -20.78
CA ILE A 58 55.38 9.68 -19.32
C ILE A 58 54.93 10.85 -18.42
N ALA A 59 53.94 10.55 -17.57
CA ALA A 59 53.63 11.31 -16.34
C ALA A 59 54.15 10.53 -15.11
N VAL A 60 53.57 10.79 -13.91
CA VAL A 60 53.95 10.20 -12.60
C VAL A 60 55.36 10.70 -12.14
N SER A 61 55.65 11.03 -10.87
CA SER A 61 55.03 10.57 -9.61
C SER A 61 55.13 11.55 -8.42
N ASN A 62 54.06 11.57 -7.63
CA ASN A 62 54.01 11.39 -6.16
C ASN A 62 54.77 12.26 -5.12
N LEU A 63 54.00 12.52 -4.04
CA LEU A 63 54.31 12.37 -2.60
C LEU A 63 54.78 13.56 -1.74
N ALA A 64 54.09 13.67 -0.58
CA ALA A 64 54.48 14.18 0.75
C ALA A 64 55.07 15.61 0.86
N GLY A 65 54.50 16.57 1.59
CA GLY A 65 53.57 16.52 2.73
C GLY A 65 53.92 17.60 3.78
N THR A 66 53.37 17.47 5.00
CA THR A 66 53.85 18.10 6.26
C THR A 66 53.42 19.54 6.63
N LYS A 67 52.42 19.59 7.55
CA LYS A 67 52.31 20.44 8.78
C LYS A 67 51.99 21.96 8.73
N ILE A 68 51.28 22.36 9.81
CA ILE A 68 51.22 23.68 10.50
C ILE A 68 50.54 24.80 9.69
N SER A 69 49.38 25.39 10.04
CA SER A 69 48.71 25.80 11.30
C SER A 69 48.78 27.34 11.54
N THR A 70 47.88 27.83 12.40
CA THR A 70 47.71 29.20 12.94
C THR A 70 47.26 30.35 12.02
N TYR A 71 46.01 30.79 12.27
CA TYR A 71 45.56 32.17 12.55
C TYR A 71 46.14 33.38 11.79
N GLY A 72 45.24 34.22 11.25
CA GLY A 72 45.51 35.63 10.93
C GLY A 72 44.27 36.39 10.42
N HIS A 73 43.79 37.40 11.17
CA HIS A 73 42.70 38.28 10.70
C HIS A 73 43.21 39.28 9.64
N GLY A 74 42.37 39.62 8.66
CA GLY A 74 42.65 40.70 7.68
C GLY A 74 41.37 41.21 7.02
N CYS A 75 40.98 42.45 7.32
CA CYS A 75 39.66 42.99 6.98
C CYS A 75 39.70 44.00 5.81
N ARG A 76 38.66 43.95 4.96
CA ARG A 76 38.20 45.01 4.01
C ARG A 76 39.10 45.33 2.80
N GLY A 77 38.47 45.58 1.64
CA GLY A 77 39.13 46.05 0.42
C GLY A 77 38.22 46.02 -0.82
N VAL A 78 37.24 46.92 -0.92
CA VAL A 78 36.36 47.03 -2.10
C VAL A 78 36.96 47.97 -3.14
N SER A 79 37.18 47.50 -4.37
CA SER A 79 36.83 48.20 -5.63
C SER A 79 37.12 47.36 -6.87
N ARG A 80 36.29 47.52 -7.91
CA ARG A 80 36.52 46.95 -9.25
C ARG A 80 37.41 47.86 -10.08
N LEU A 81 38.14 47.28 -11.04
CA LEU A 81 38.63 47.98 -12.22
C LEU A 81 38.39 47.09 -13.45
N SER A 82 37.76 47.65 -14.47
CA SER A 82 37.31 46.93 -15.68
C SER A 82 38.27 47.14 -16.84
N PHE A 83 38.38 46.17 -17.75
CA PHE A 83 39.09 46.36 -19.02
C PHE A 83 38.18 46.26 -20.25
N VAL A 84 38.53 47.11 -21.22
CA VAL A 84 37.81 47.58 -22.41
C VAL A 84 37.38 46.47 -23.40
N SER A 85 36.31 46.76 -24.15
CA SER A 85 35.88 46.04 -25.36
C SER A 85 35.71 47.00 -26.56
N PRO A 86 36.04 46.59 -27.81
CA PRO A 86 35.67 47.30 -29.05
C PRO A 86 34.75 46.45 -29.97
N ALA A 87 33.93 47.01 -30.89
CA ALA A 87 33.43 48.38 -31.06
C ALA A 87 32.31 48.43 -32.14
N ALA A 88 31.42 49.43 -32.03
CA ALA A 88 30.61 50.04 -33.12
C ALA A 88 29.52 49.14 -33.81
N SER A 89 28.50 49.67 -34.52
CA SER A 89 28.28 51.03 -35.04
C SER A 89 26.80 51.50 -35.06
N ASN A 90 26.62 52.80 -34.85
CA ASN A 90 25.61 53.72 -35.43
C ASN A 90 24.10 53.61 -35.12
N LEU A 91 23.60 54.74 -34.61
CA LEU A 91 22.20 55.20 -34.55
C LEU A 91 22.04 56.43 -35.47
N HIS A 92 20.80 56.84 -35.75
CA HIS A 92 20.47 58.27 -35.88
C HIS A 92 19.06 58.55 -35.32
N PHE A 93 18.63 59.82 -35.34
CA PHE A 93 17.97 60.47 -34.20
C PHE A 93 16.64 61.18 -34.56
N SER A 94 16.10 61.92 -33.57
CA SER A 94 15.14 63.05 -33.70
C SER A 94 13.63 62.72 -33.74
N THR A 95 12.71 63.45 -33.06
CA THR A 95 12.81 64.47 -31.99
C THR A 95 11.42 64.78 -31.38
N SER A 96 11.37 65.20 -30.09
CA SER A 96 10.36 66.13 -29.50
C SER A 96 8.89 65.68 -29.33
N SER A 97 8.04 66.26 -28.44
CA SER A 97 8.21 66.91 -27.11
C SER A 97 6.82 67.26 -26.47
N VAL A 98 6.79 67.72 -25.21
CA VAL A 98 5.73 68.53 -24.51
C VAL A 98 4.43 67.90 -23.91
N MET A 99 4.41 67.77 -22.56
CA MET A 99 3.41 68.16 -21.51
C MET A 99 1.92 67.68 -21.42
N GLY A 100 1.42 67.63 -20.17
CA GLY A 100 -0.01 67.54 -19.71
C GLY A 100 -0.38 66.16 -19.08
N PHE A 101 -0.87 65.95 -17.85
CA PHE A 101 -1.63 66.73 -16.83
C PHE A 101 -3.01 67.24 -17.33
N GLU A 102 -4.16 67.11 -16.63
CA GLU A 102 -4.43 66.63 -15.25
C GLU A 102 -5.88 66.11 -15.00
N LEU A 103 -6.03 65.24 -13.97
CA LEU A 103 -7.16 64.89 -13.05
C LEU A 103 -8.69 65.11 -13.33
N SER A 104 -9.48 64.29 -12.59
CA SER A 104 -10.90 64.46 -12.15
C SER A 104 -12.05 64.22 -13.17
N SER A 105 -13.28 63.79 -12.81
CA SER A 105 -13.82 63.13 -11.60
C SER A 105 -15.22 62.52 -11.86
N ASP A 106 -15.63 61.55 -11.03
CA ASP A 106 -17.00 61.08 -10.68
C ASP A 106 -18.21 61.36 -11.60
N ASN A 107 -18.95 60.31 -12.03
CA ASN A 107 -20.16 59.90 -11.27
C ASN A 107 -20.83 58.55 -11.65
N GLN A 108 -21.72 58.16 -10.74
CA GLN A 108 -22.59 56.98 -10.60
C GLN A 108 -23.25 56.29 -11.84
N CYS A 109 -23.20 54.96 -11.80
CA CYS A 109 -24.33 53.99 -11.85
C CYS A 109 -25.38 54.03 -13.00
N PHE A 110 -25.51 52.94 -13.78
CA PHE A 110 -26.64 51.98 -13.66
C PHE A 110 -26.49 50.70 -14.55
N SER A 111 -26.59 49.53 -13.90
CA SER A 111 -27.24 48.25 -14.32
C SER A 111 -27.16 47.64 -15.75
N VAL A 112 -26.95 46.31 -15.79
CA VAL A 112 -27.36 45.30 -16.80
C VAL A 112 -26.74 45.31 -18.22
N GLY A 113 -25.89 44.30 -18.50
CA GLY A 113 -26.28 43.28 -19.50
C GLY A 113 -25.27 42.76 -20.55
N LYS A 114 -25.43 41.44 -20.83
CA LYS A 114 -25.14 40.69 -22.08
C LYS A 114 -23.70 40.41 -22.55
N LYS A 115 -23.47 39.10 -22.72
CA LYS A 115 -22.88 38.39 -23.88
C LYS A 115 -21.46 38.75 -24.38
N VAL A 116 -20.53 37.83 -24.09
CA VAL A 116 -19.77 37.03 -25.08
C VAL A 116 -19.34 37.72 -26.39
N ARG A 117 -18.02 37.91 -26.56
CA ARG A 117 -17.34 37.66 -27.85
C ARG A 117 -15.85 37.33 -27.66
N ARG A 118 -15.24 36.76 -28.72
CA ARG A 118 -13.87 36.21 -28.76
C ARG A 118 -12.77 37.29 -28.88
N GLY A 119 -11.61 37.03 -28.28
CA GLY A 119 -10.31 37.65 -28.59
C GLY A 119 -9.23 36.93 -27.76
N SER A 120 -8.42 36.04 -28.33
CA SER A 120 -7.20 36.35 -29.10
C SER A 120 -6.15 37.11 -28.27
N SER A 121 -5.44 36.37 -27.41
CA SER A 121 -4.25 36.83 -26.69
C SER A 121 -2.99 36.31 -27.40
N ARG A 122 -2.18 37.22 -27.93
CA ARG A 122 -0.85 36.88 -28.49
C ARG A 122 0.07 36.38 -27.38
N VAL A 123 0.74 35.25 -27.59
CA VAL A 123 1.92 34.89 -26.81
C VAL A 123 3.00 35.95 -27.05
N ARG A 124 3.49 36.55 -25.97
CA ARG A 124 4.81 37.21 -25.93
C ARG A 124 5.72 36.31 -25.10
N ALA A 125 6.91 36.03 -25.62
CA ALA A 125 7.95 35.41 -24.81
C ALA A 125 8.42 36.39 -23.74
N GLY A 126 8.47 35.93 -22.49
CA GLY A 126 9.26 36.51 -21.41
C GLY A 126 10.31 35.46 -21.02
N LEU A 127 11.52 35.92 -20.71
CA LEU A 127 12.64 35.05 -20.33
C LEU A 127 12.79 35.01 -18.80
N ASP A 128 13.36 33.91 -18.33
CA ASP A 128 14.12 33.73 -17.09
C ASP A 128 13.44 34.18 -15.77
N GLY A 129 12.78 33.21 -15.12
CA GLY A 129 12.29 33.28 -13.75
C GLY A 129 12.13 31.88 -13.18
N ASP A 130 13.22 31.33 -12.61
CA ASP A 130 13.26 30.00 -11.98
C ASP A 130 12.74 30.07 -10.53
N ASP A 131 11.50 30.54 -10.38
CA ASP A 131 10.78 30.56 -9.10
C ASP A 131 10.18 29.17 -8.82
N GLY A 132 11.06 28.18 -8.66
CA GLY A 132 10.70 26.81 -8.31
C GLY A 132 10.02 26.75 -6.94
N ILE A 133 8.73 26.45 -6.92
CA ILE A 133 7.91 26.34 -5.70
C ILE A 133 8.57 25.32 -4.75
N THR A 134 8.81 25.71 -3.50
CA THR A 134 9.42 24.78 -2.53
C THR A 134 8.43 23.66 -2.16
N LEU A 135 8.95 22.49 -1.76
CA LEU A 135 8.10 21.37 -1.32
C LEU A 135 7.12 21.76 -0.19
N GLU A 136 7.50 22.70 0.68
CA GLU A 136 6.60 23.23 1.72
C GLU A 136 5.48 24.12 1.15
N GLU A 137 5.73 24.83 0.06
CA GLU A 137 4.75 25.69 -0.61
C GLU A 137 3.82 24.88 -1.52
N GLU A 138 4.33 23.86 -2.20
CA GLU A 138 3.49 22.85 -2.86
C GLU A 138 2.55 22.18 -1.85
N GLN A 139 3.10 21.70 -0.72
CA GLN A 139 2.30 21.11 0.36
C GLN A 139 1.26 22.10 0.92
N LYS A 140 1.58 23.39 1.05
CA LYS A 140 0.60 24.43 1.46
C LYS A 140 -0.50 24.65 0.42
N LEU A 141 -0.18 24.61 -0.88
CA LEU A 141 -1.17 24.65 -1.96
C LEU A 141 -2.06 23.39 -2.01
N ASP A 142 -1.50 22.25 -1.62
CA ASP A 142 -2.12 20.93 -1.74
C ASP A 142 -3.02 20.56 -0.54
N ARG A 143 -2.82 21.19 0.63
CA ARG A 143 -3.74 21.09 1.80
C ARG A 143 -5.19 21.48 1.48
N GLY A 144 -5.41 22.29 0.43
CA GLY A 144 -6.74 22.70 -0.03
C GLY A 144 -7.41 21.77 -1.05
N LYS A 145 -6.74 20.71 -1.51
CA LYS A 145 -7.28 19.78 -2.52
C LYS A 145 -7.85 18.52 -1.89
N ASN A 146 -8.83 17.89 -2.55
CA ASN A 146 -9.31 16.56 -2.19
C ASN A 146 -8.19 15.54 -2.47
N PHE A 147 -7.80 14.74 -1.47
CA PHE A 147 -6.97 13.56 -1.65
C PHE A 147 -7.85 12.32 -1.74
N VAL A 148 -7.99 11.76 -2.93
CA VAL A 148 -8.87 10.62 -3.20
C VAL A 148 -8.02 9.35 -3.31
N VAL A 149 -8.26 8.39 -2.42
CA VAL A 149 -7.60 7.07 -2.41
C VAL A 149 -8.64 5.97 -2.56
N THR A 150 -8.34 4.96 -3.38
CA THR A 150 -9.24 3.80 -3.55
C THR A 150 -8.53 2.48 -3.28
N THR A 151 -9.29 1.50 -2.80
CA THR A 151 -8.99 0.06 -3.00
C THR A 151 -9.42 -0.37 -4.42
N PRO A 152 -9.25 -1.65 -4.81
CA PRO A 152 -10.12 -2.27 -5.82
C PRO A 152 -11.57 -2.33 -5.33
N LEU A 153 -12.53 -2.50 -6.23
CA LEU A 153 -13.84 -3.03 -5.85
C LEU A 153 -13.74 -4.56 -5.77
N TYR A 154 -14.29 -5.15 -4.72
CA TYR A 154 -14.06 -6.56 -4.42
C TYR A 154 -15.19 -7.46 -4.94
N TYR A 155 -14.82 -8.46 -5.73
CA TYR A 155 -15.72 -9.47 -6.28
C TYR A 155 -16.48 -10.22 -5.16
N VAL A 156 -17.81 -10.18 -5.19
CA VAL A 156 -18.67 -10.78 -4.16
C VAL A 156 -18.94 -12.28 -4.33
N ASN A 157 -18.23 -12.98 -5.22
CA ASN A 157 -18.40 -14.42 -5.42
C ASN A 157 -17.88 -15.29 -4.24
N ALA A 158 -17.28 -14.67 -3.22
CA ALA A 158 -16.77 -15.31 -2.01
C ALA A 158 -16.63 -14.31 -0.85
N ALA A 159 -16.68 -14.83 0.37
CA ALA A 159 -16.40 -14.09 1.61
C ALA A 159 -15.02 -13.39 1.59
N PRO A 160 -14.87 -12.23 2.27
CA PRO A 160 -13.63 -11.46 2.29
C PRO A 160 -12.45 -12.21 2.94
N HIS A 161 -11.26 -12.05 2.35
CA HIS A 161 -10.04 -12.78 2.71
C HIS A 161 -8.83 -11.84 2.83
N MET A 162 -7.68 -12.31 3.35
CA MET A 162 -6.49 -11.44 3.52
C MET A 162 -6.01 -10.74 2.24
N GLY A 163 -6.24 -11.31 1.05
CA GLY A 163 -5.92 -10.66 -0.23
C GLY A 163 -6.70 -9.38 -0.52
N SER A 164 -7.88 -9.18 0.09
CA SER A 164 -8.66 -7.93 0.02
C SER A 164 -8.48 -7.08 1.28
N ALA A 165 -8.28 -7.70 2.45
CA ALA A 165 -7.98 -6.96 3.68
C ALA A 165 -6.66 -6.19 3.63
N TYR A 166 -5.59 -6.77 3.05
CA TYR A 166 -4.26 -6.15 2.99
C TYR A 166 -4.23 -4.80 2.24
N PRO A 167 -4.68 -4.67 0.98
CA PRO A 167 -4.82 -3.37 0.32
C PRO A 167 -5.73 -2.39 1.07
N THR A 168 -6.81 -2.87 1.69
CA THR A 168 -7.73 -2.01 2.46
C THR A 168 -7.06 -1.42 3.70
N ILE A 169 -6.27 -2.22 4.42
CA ILE A 169 -5.45 -1.77 5.57
C ILE A 169 -4.41 -0.72 5.13
N ALA A 170 -3.76 -0.91 3.98
CA ALA A 170 -2.79 0.04 3.44
C ALA A 170 -3.43 1.35 2.95
N ALA A 171 -4.59 1.26 2.29
CA ALA A 171 -5.36 2.43 1.87
C ALA A 171 -5.91 3.22 3.07
N ASP A 172 -6.37 2.54 4.12
CA ASP A 172 -6.78 3.15 5.38
C ASP A 172 -5.62 3.85 6.10
N ALA A 173 -4.45 3.23 6.18
CA ALA A 173 -3.26 3.85 6.77
C ALA A 173 -2.82 5.09 5.97
N LEU A 174 -2.88 5.05 4.63
CA LEU A 174 -2.60 6.23 3.81
C LEU A 174 -3.67 7.31 3.98
N ALA A 175 -4.96 6.95 4.01
CA ALA A 175 -6.07 7.87 4.25
C ALA A 175 -5.91 8.59 5.60
N ARG A 176 -5.64 7.84 6.67
CA ARG A 176 -5.37 8.37 8.01
C ARG A 176 -4.14 9.27 8.03
N PHE A 177 -3.04 8.89 7.39
CA PHE A 177 -1.85 9.75 7.28
C PHE A 177 -2.17 11.07 6.56
N GLN A 178 -2.95 11.05 5.48
CA GLN A 178 -3.30 12.26 4.73
C GLN A 178 -4.32 13.14 5.46
N ARG A 179 -5.27 12.55 6.22
CA ARG A 179 -6.10 13.29 7.20
C ARG A 179 -5.22 13.94 8.27
N LEU A 180 -4.20 13.24 8.76
CA LEU A 180 -3.22 13.72 9.74
C LEU A 180 -2.30 14.84 9.17
N GLN A 181 -2.03 14.87 7.87
CA GLN A 181 -1.43 16.04 7.18
C GLN A 181 -2.39 17.24 7.02
N GLY A 182 -3.64 17.13 7.50
CA GLY A 182 -4.66 18.18 7.39
C GLY A 182 -5.34 18.27 6.02
N ARG A 183 -5.28 17.22 5.18
CA ARG A 183 -5.96 17.19 3.88
C ARG A 183 -7.42 16.76 4.01
N ARG A 184 -8.29 17.26 3.11
CA ARG A 184 -9.61 16.68 2.88
C ARG A 184 -9.47 15.36 2.11
N VAL A 185 -9.59 14.24 2.81
CA VAL A 185 -9.51 12.89 2.20
C VAL A 185 -10.90 12.41 1.75
N VAL A 186 -10.94 11.64 0.67
CA VAL A 186 -12.06 10.73 0.35
C VAL A 186 -11.48 9.34 0.09
N PHE A 187 -11.68 8.43 1.03
CA PHE A 187 -11.27 7.03 0.93
C PHE A 187 -12.45 6.17 0.44
N ILE A 188 -12.28 5.58 -0.75
CA ILE A 188 -13.26 4.73 -1.42
C ILE A 188 -12.85 3.26 -1.29
N THR A 189 -13.77 2.43 -0.84
CA THR A 189 -13.75 0.98 -1.02
C THR A 189 -15.10 0.55 -1.61
N GLY A 190 -15.28 -0.73 -1.94
CA GLY A 190 -16.58 -1.23 -2.33
C GLY A 190 -16.56 -2.66 -2.83
N THR A 191 -17.68 -3.05 -3.45
CA THR A 191 -17.91 -4.39 -4.00
C THR A 191 -18.23 -4.33 -5.48
N ASP A 192 -17.64 -5.28 -6.20
CA ASP A 192 -17.92 -5.58 -7.61
C ASP A 192 -18.91 -6.75 -7.64
N GLU A 193 -20.08 -6.49 -8.21
CA GLU A 193 -21.30 -7.26 -7.97
C GLU A 193 -21.93 -7.87 -9.22
N HIS A 194 -21.31 -7.73 -10.39
CA HIS A 194 -21.84 -8.21 -11.67
C HIS A 194 -20.96 -9.32 -12.32
N GLY A 195 -21.55 -10.11 -13.20
CA GLY A 195 -20.84 -11.12 -14.01
C GLY A 195 -21.16 -12.58 -13.69
N GLU A 196 -20.68 -13.46 -14.59
CA GLU A 196 -21.00 -14.89 -14.68
C GLU A 196 -20.66 -15.67 -13.39
N LYS A 197 -19.53 -15.34 -12.74
CA LYS A 197 -19.11 -15.97 -11.48
C LYS A 197 -20.10 -15.73 -10.34
N ILE A 198 -20.68 -14.53 -10.26
CA ILE A 198 -21.50 -14.11 -9.11
C ILE A 198 -22.89 -14.76 -9.22
N ALA A 199 -23.48 -14.79 -10.42
CA ALA A 199 -24.68 -15.58 -10.68
C ALA A 199 -24.44 -17.08 -10.40
N THR A 200 -23.29 -17.63 -10.80
CA THR A 200 -22.92 -19.02 -10.52
C THR A 200 -22.77 -19.30 -9.02
N ALA A 201 -22.15 -18.39 -8.26
CA ALA A 201 -21.96 -18.51 -6.82
C ALA A 201 -23.28 -18.40 -6.04
N ALA A 202 -24.19 -17.52 -6.46
CA ALA A 202 -25.53 -17.39 -5.92
C ALA A 202 -26.37 -18.66 -6.18
N ALA A 203 -26.39 -19.14 -7.43
CA ALA A 203 -27.09 -20.36 -7.82
C ALA A 203 -26.56 -21.60 -7.07
N ALA A 204 -25.24 -21.71 -6.88
CA ALA A 204 -24.62 -22.78 -6.08
C ALA A 204 -25.00 -22.74 -4.58
N GLN A 205 -25.51 -21.61 -4.08
CA GLN A 205 -26.06 -21.45 -2.74
C GLN A 205 -27.60 -21.48 -2.68
N GLY A 206 -28.27 -21.65 -3.82
CA GLY A 206 -29.74 -21.59 -3.91
C GLY A 206 -30.31 -20.20 -3.64
N ARG A 207 -29.63 -19.13 -4.08
CA ARG A 207 -30.01 -17.73 -3.88
C ARG A 207 -30.12 -16.98 -5.20
N GLU A 208 -30.93 -15.93 -5.20
CA GLU A 208 -30.88 -14.92 -6.26
C GLU A 208 -29.54 -14.15 -6.21
N PRO A 209 -29.00 -13.70 -7.36
CA PRO A 209 -27.72 -12.98 -7.39
C PRO A 209 -27.70 -11.75 -6.48
N LYS A 210 -28.77 -10.94 -6.46
CA LYS A 210 -28.86 -9.73 -5.64
C LYS A 210 -28.78 -10.02 -4.14
N ASP A 211 -29.45 -11.07 -3.67
CA ASP A 211 -29.43 -11.51 -2.27
C ASP A 211 -28.05 -12.04 -1.85
N HIS A 212 -27.33 -12.68 -2.79
CA HIS A 212 -25.95 -13.11 -2.58
C HIS A 212 -25.00 -11.91 -2.47
N CYS A 213 -25.11 -10.93 -3.38
CA CYS A 213 -24.35 -9.67 -3.32
C CYS A 213 -24.61 -8.90 -2.01
N ASP A 214 -25.88 -8.75 -1.60
CA ASP A 214 -26.26 -8.04 -0.38
C ASP A 214 -25.65 -8.68 0.89
N VAL A 215 -25.59 -10.01 0.96
CA VAL A 215 -24.98 -10.71 2.10
C VAL A 215 -23.46 -10.57 2.10
N VAL A 216 -22.79 -10.79 0.96
CA VAL A 216 -21.32 -10.73 0.91
C VAL A 216 -20.80 -9.29 1.07
N ALA A 217 -21.49 -8.28 0.53
CA ALA A 217 -21.17 -6.88 0.81
C ALA A 217 -21.26 -6.54 2.31
N ALA A 218 -22.25 -7.09 3.02
CA ALA A 218 -22.34 -6.95 4.48
C ALA A 218 -21.19 -7.69 5.23
N GLU A 219 -20.71 -8.83 4.72
CA GLU A 219 -19.53 -9.51 5.27
C GLU A 219 -18.25 -8.65 5.13
N TYR A 220 -18.07 -7.99 3.97
CA TYR A 220 -17.00 -7.02 3.74
C TYR A 220 -17.08 -5.84 4.71
N GLN A 221 -18.25 -5.20 4.84
CA GLN A 221 -18.46 -4.08 5.78
C GLN A 221 -18.25 -4.49 7.24
N SER A 222 -18.66 -5.70 7.62
CA SER A 222 -18.37 -6.27 8.95
C SER A 222 -16.86 -6.38 9.17
N LEU A 223 -16.12 -6.96 8.21
CA LEU A 223 -14.66 -7.09 8.33
C LEU A 223 -13.96 -5.72 8.40
N TRP A 224 -14.42 -4.72 7.64
CA TRP A 224 -13.88 -3.36 7.68
C TRP A 224 -14.06 -2.73 9.06
N LYS A 225 -15.22 -2.92 9.69
CA LYS A 225 -15.47 -2.51 11.07
C LYS A 225 -14.60 -3.28 12.07
N GLU A 226 -14.45 -4.59 11.90
CA GLU A 226 -13.60 -5.46 12.74
C GLU A 226 -12.12 -5.05 12.67
N LEU A 227 -11.63 -4.64 11.49
CA LEU A 227 -10.26 -4.15 11.25
C LEU A 227 -10.03 -2.66 11.57
N GLY A 228 -11.08 -1.93 12.00
CA GLY A 228 -10.98 -0.48 12.26
C GLY A 228 -10.64 0.34 11.01
N ILE A 229 -11.18 -0.05 9.85
CA ILE A 229 -11.09 0.71 8.58
C ILE A 229 -12.09 1.89 8.63
N ASP A 230 -11.63 3.07 8.21
CA ASP A 230 -12.33 4.36 8.32
C ASP A 230 -12.48 4.97 6.91
N TYR A 231 -13.29 4.30 6.09
CA TYR A 231 -13.60 4.71 4.71
C TYR A 231 -14.69 5.79 4.66
N ASP A 232 -14.60 6.70 3.68
CA ASP A 232 -15.61 7.74 3.45
C ASP A 232 -16.74 7.26 2.52
N ARG A 233 -16.46 6.26 1.68
CA ARG A 233 -17.40 5.70 0.69
C ARG A 233 -17.27 4.19 0.57
N PHE A 234 -18.41 3.51 0.53
CA PHE A 234 -18.53 2.09 0.15
C PHE A 234 -19.49 2.02 -1.05
N ILE A 235 -18.96 1.84 -2.26
CA ILE A 235 -19.75 1.76 -3.50
C ILE A 235 -20.10 0.30 -3.82
N ARG A 236 -21.28 0.06 -4.38
CA ARG A 236 -21.72 -1.25 -4.88
C ARG A 236 -22.15 -1.11 -6.33
N THR A 237 -21.70 -2.01 -7.22
CA THR A 237 -22.07 -1.87 -8.65
C THR A 237 -23.56 -2.14 -8.92
N THR A 238 -24.32 -2.73 -7.98
CA THR A 238 -25.79 -2.84 -8.06
C THR A 238 -26.57 -1.57 -7.66
N GLU A 239 -25.90 -0.41 -7.49
CA GLU A 239 -26.57 0.86 -7.19
C GLU A 239 -27.12 1.55 -8.46
N ALA A 240 -28.42 1.86 -8.47
CA ALA A 240 -29.10 2.52 -9.60
C ALA A 240 -28.60 3.95 -9.94
N ASN A 241 -27.67 4.52 -9.16
CA ASN A 241 -26.94 5.74 -9.52
C ASN A 241 -25.65 5.43 -10.28
N HIS A 242 -24.98 4.32 -9.96
CA HIS A 242 -23.84 3.81 -10.72
C HIS A 242 -24.28 3.39 -12.12
N GLU A 243 -25.38 2.63 -12.24
CA GLU A 243 -25.95 2.20 -13.53
C GLU A 243 -26.11 3.37 -14.53
N LYS A 244 -26.64 4.50 -14.07
CA LYS A 244 -26.84 5.71 -14.88
C LYS A 244 -25.53 6.40 -15.27
N ILE A 245 -24.52 6.34 -14.41
CA ILE A 245 -23.18 6.88 -14.71
C ILE A 245 -22.48 5.98 -15.74
N VAL A 246 -22.63 4.65 -15.65
CA VAL A 246 -22.15 3.70 -16.66
C VAL A 246 -22.85 3.89 -18.00
N ASP A 247 -24.18 4.04 -17.99
CA ASP A 247 -25.02 4.34 -19.15
C ASP A 247 -24.63 5.67 -19.85
N GLU A 248 -24.36 6.73 -19.09
CA GLU A 248 -23.89 8.01 -19.65
C GLU A 248 -22.45 7.90 -20.18
N PHE A 249 -21.53 7.29 -19.42
CA PHE A 249 -20.14 7.10 -19.84
C PHE A 249 -20.04 6.26 -21.11
N TYR A 250 -20.80 5.17 -21.20
CA TYR A 250 -20.90 4.34 -22.40
C TYR A 250 -21.29 5.17 -23.63
N ARG A 251 -22.29 6.08 -23.51
CA ARG A 251 -22.66 6.98 -24.60
C ARG A 251 -21.53 7.95 -24.97
N ARG A 252 -20.82 8.54 -24.00
CA ARG A 252 -19.65 9.42 -24.30
C ARG A 252 -18.58 8.69 -25.14
N VAL A 253 -18.26 7.44 -24.80
CA VAL A 253 -17.27 6.60 -25.50
C VAL A 253 -17.80 6.08 -26.86
N LEU A 254 -19.12 5.87 -26.99
CA LEU A 254 -19.79 5.54 -28.26
C LEU A 254 -19.80 6.73 -29.23
N ASP A 255 -20.23 7.91 -28.77
CA ASP A 255 -20.31 9.15 -29.56
C ASP A 255 -18.91 9.65 -30.00
N LYS A 256 -17.88 9.31 -29.24
CA LYS A 256 -16.46 9.48 -29.61
C LYS A 256 -16.04 8.63 -30.82
N GLY A 257 -16.78 7.55 -31.12
CA GLY A 257 -16.46 6.58 -32.17
C GLY A 257 -15.45 5.51 -31.75
N ASP A 258 -15.28 5.28 -30.45
CA ASP A 258 -14.34 4.28 -29.90
C ASP A 258 -15.00 2.96 -29.51
N ILE A 259 -16.33 2.87 -29.59
CA ILE A 259 -17.08 1.61 -29.48
C ILE A 259 -17.53 1.16 -30.86
N TYR A 260 -17.23 -0.09 -31.21
CA TYR A 260 -17.71 -0.76 -32.42
C TYR A 260 -18.18 -2.19 -32.11
N ARG A 261 -18.89 -2.84 -33.04
CA ARG A 261 -19.37 -4.22 -32.89
C ARG A 261 -18.56 -5.15 -33.79
N ALA A 262 -18.15 -6.31 -33.28
CA ALA A 262 -17.40 -7.30 -34.03
C ALA A 262 -17.65 -8.73 -33.53
N GLN A 263 -17.57 -9.69 -34.45
CA GLN A 263 -17.43 -11.10 -34.12
C GLN A 263 -15.98 -11.38 -33.73
N TYR A 264 -15.80 -12.00 -32.57
CA TYR A 264 -14.50 -12.41 -32.05
C TYR A 264 -14.53 -13.88 -31.65
N GLU A 265 -13.40 -14.55 -31.84
CA GLU A 265 -13.21 -15.97 -31.54
C GLU A 265 -11.85 -16.12 -30.86
N GLY A 266 -11.82 -16.72 -29.68
CA GLY A 266 -10.60 -16.83 -28.90
C GLY A 266 -10.77 -17.53 -27.55
N LEU A 267 -9.66 -17.68 -26.84
CA LEU A 267 -9.59 -18.40 -25.57
C LEU A 267 -9.92 -17.48 -24.40
N TYR A 268 -10.91 -17.84 -23.59
CA TYR A 268 -11.44 -17.04 -22.49
C TYR A 268 -11.12 -17.68 -21.14
N CYS A 269 -10.42 -16.95 -20.26
CA CYS A 269 -10.21 -17.40 -18.89
C CYS A 269 -11.35 -16.95 -17.99
N VAL A 270 -12.35 -17.80 -17.77
CA VAL A 270 -13.50 -17.54 -16.87
C VAL A 270 -13.08 -17.09 -15.45
N ASN A 271 -11.87 -17.44 -15.01
CA ASN A 271 -11.39 -17.04 -13.67
C ASN A 271 -10.81 -15.61 -13.68
N CYS A 272 -10.20 -15.14 -14.78
CA CYS A 272 -9.82 -13.72 -14.98
C CYS A 272 -10.98 -12.86 -15.51
N GLU A 273 -11.98 -13.47 -16.15
CA GLU A 273 -13.00 -12.87 -17.04
C GLU A 273 -12.42 -12.18 -18.29
N GLU A 274 -11.14 -12.47 -18.58
CA GLU A 274 -10.34 -11.87 -19.65
C GLU A 274 -10.15 -12.89 -20.79
N TYR A 275 -10.21 -12.42 -22.03
CA TYR A 275 -9.68 -13.18 -23.16
C TYR A 275 -8.15 -13.24 -23.07
N LYS A 276 -7.57 -14.37 -23.44
CA LYS A 276 -6.13 -14.62 -23.38
C LYS A 276 -5.57 -14.98 -24.75
N ASP A 277 -4.51 -14.26 -25.10
CA ASP A 277 -3.62 -14.61 -26.20
C ASP A 277 -3.04 -16.00 -25.98
N GLU A 278 -2.94 -16.81 -27.03
CA GLU A 278 -2.27 -18.13 -26.99
C GLU A 278 -0.83 -18.04 -26.42
N LYS A 279 -0.16 -16.90 -26.65
CA LYS A 279 1.19 -16.59 -26.13
C LYS A 279 1.23 -16.28 -24.63
N GLU A 280 0.11 -15.88 -24.02
CA GLU A 280 -0.01 -15.68 -22.57
C GLU A 280 -0.36 -16.98 -21.82
N LEU A 281 -0.60 -18.09 -22.54
CA LEU A 281 -1.03 -19.36 -21.96
C LEU A 281 0.13 -20.33 -21.77
N MET A 282 -0.07 -21.26 -20.84
CA MET A 282 0.75 -22.46 -20.66
C MET A 282 0.27 -23.57 -21.61
N GLU A 283 0.94 -24.72 -21.57
CA GLU A 283 0.49 -25.98 -22.18
C GLU A 283 -1.00 -26.28 -21.84
N ASP A 284 -1.68 -26.99 -22.75
CA ASP A 284 -3.13 -27.26 -22.71
C ASP A 284 -4.01 -26.00 -22.55
N ASN A 285 -3.62 -24.89 -23.20
CA ASN A 285 -4.30 -23.59 -23.19
C ASN A 285 -4.62 -23.08 -21.76
N CYS A 286 -3.75 -23.39 -20.79
CA CYS A 286 -3.99 -23.08 -19.38
C CYS A 286 -3.57 -21.66 -18.99
N CYS A 287 -4.46 -20.93 -18.31
CA CYS A 287 -4.15 -19.61 -17.76
C CYS A 287 -3.04 -19.69 -16.71
N PRO A 288 -1.96 -18.88 -16.78
CA PRO A 288 -0.82 -18.98 -15.86
C PRO A 288 -1.15 -18.63 -14.40
N ILE A 289 -2.09 -17.70 -14.17
CA ILE A 289 -2.51 -17.25 -12.83
C ILE A 289 -3.34 -18.35 -12.12
N HIS A 290 -4.26 -18.95 -12.88
CA HIS A 290 -5.32 -19.83 -12.35
C HIS A 290 -5.04 -21.32 -12.55
N ARG A 291 -4.13 -21.69 -13.44
CA ARG A 291 -3.74 -23.07 -13.79
C ARG A 291 -4.95 -23.96 -14.15
N LYS A 292 -5.84 -23.40 -14.98
CA LYS A 292 -7.02 -24.05 -15.56
C LYS A 292 -7.07 -23.73 -17.05
N PRO A 293 -7.57 -24.64 -17.91
CA PRO A 293 -7.81 -24.36 -19.32
C PRO A 293 -8.71 -23.14 -19.53
N CYS A 294 -8.42 -22.37 -20.57
CA CYS A 294 -9.31 -21.35 -21.10
C CYS A 294 -10.35 -22.00 -22.02
N ALA A 295 -11.57 -21.46 -22.05
CA ALA A 295 -12.64 -21.95 -22.92
C ALA A 295 -12.60 -21.21 -24.25
N GLU A 296 -12.67 -21.93 -25.38
CA GLU A 296 -12.95 -21.31 -26.67
C GLU A 296 -14.34 -20.66 -26.64
N ARG A 297 -14.42 -19.37 -26.99
CA ARG A 297 -15.68 -18.64 -27.12
C ARG A 297 -15.70 -17.88 -28.45
N LYS A 298 -16.84 -17.94 -29.14
CA LYS A 298 -17.12 -17.18 -30.36
C LYS A 298 -18.36 -16.31 -30.12
N GLU A 299 -18.18 -15.00 -30.01
CA GLU A 299 -19.22 -14.05 -29.60
C GLU A 299 -19.27 -12.83 -30.55
N ASP A 300 -20.46 -12.30 -30.78
CA ASP A 300 -20.70 -11.03 -31.51
C ASP A 300 -20.92 -9.92 -30.48
N ASN A 301 -19.87 -9.19 -30.12
CA ASN A 301 -19.85 -8.27 -28.99
C ASN A 301 -19.45 -6.85 -29.38
N TYR A 302 -19.65 -5.90 -28.46
CA TYR A 302 -19.08 -4.56 -28.54
C TYR A 302 -17.63 -4.57 -28.05
N PHE A 303 -16.78 -3.81 -28.74
CA PHE A 303 -15.35 -3.66 -28.52
C PHE A 303 -14.99 -2.19 -28.28
N PHE A 304 -14.06 -1.93 -27.36
CA PHE A 304 -13.41 -0.64 -27.20
C PHE A 304 -12.09 -0.60 -27.97
N ALA A 305 -11.89 0.47 -28.73
CA ALA A 305 -10.77 0.67 -29.64
C ALA A 305 -9.45 1.08 -28.95
N LEU A 306 -9.00 0.28 -27.98
CA LEU A 306 -7.81 0.52 -27.15
C LEU A 306 -6.53 0.77 -27.98
N SER A 307 -6.40 0.13 -29.15
CA SER A 307 -5.26 0.33 -30.06
C SER A 307 -5.08 1.79 -30.50
N LYS A 308 -6.16 2.57 -30.59
CA LYS A 308 -6.10 4.02 -30.88
C LYS A 308 -5.35 4.81 -29.81
N TYR A 309 -5.29 4.30 -28.58
CA TYR A 309 -4.72 4.98 -27.41
C TYR A 309 -3.24 4.65 -27.18
N GLN A 310 -2.62 3.83 -28.04
CA GLN A 310 -1.21 3.41 -27.98
C GLN A 310 -0.25 4.56 -27.60
N GLN A 311 -0.24 5.66 -28.36
CA GLN A 311 0.69 6.77 -28.10
C GLN A 311 0.31 7.56 -26.84
N ALA A 312 -0.99 7.74 -26.56
CA ALA A 312 -1.42 8.51 -25.39
C ALA A 312 -1.10 7.79 -24.05
N ILE A 313 -1.07 6.45 -24.05
CA ILE A 313 -0.63 5.65 -22.91
C ILE A 313 0.91 5.64 -22.80
N ASP A 314 1.65 5.53 -23.91
CA ASP A 314 3.11 5.65 -23.94
C ASP A 314 3.59 7.03 -23.43
N ASP A 315 2.97 8.11 -23.94
CA ASP A 315 3.20 9.49 -23.51
C ASP A 315 2.92 9.66 -22.00
N LEU A 316 1.84 9.07 -21.48
CA LEU A 316 1.49 9.12 -20.05
C LEU A 316 2.55 8.42 -19.18
N LEU A 317 2.95 7.20 -19.55
CA LEU A 317 3.92 6.40 -18.80
C LEU A 317 5.33 6.99 -18.86
N THR A 318 5.69 7.65 -19.96
CA THR A 318 6.99 8.26 -20.17
C THR A 318 7.11 9.66 -19.57
N SER A 319 6.05 10.47 -19.62
CA SER A 319 6.03 11.83 -19.05
C SER A 319 5.74 11.86 -17.54
N ASN A 320 4.98 10.89 -17.01
CA ASN A 320 4.72 10.75 -15.58
C ASN A 320 5.22 9.38 -15.06
N PRO A 321 6.52 9.26 -14.70
CA PRO A 321 7.07 8.04 -14.11
C PRO A 321 6.53 7.71 -12.71
N ASN A 322 5.72 8.61 -12.10
CA ASN A 322 4.99 8.34 -10.86
C ASN A 322 3.57 7.80 -11.10
N PHE A 323 3.10 7.73 -12.35
CA PHE A 323 1.75 7.22 -12.67
C PHE A 323 1.59 5.74 -12.31
N VAL A 324 2.63 4.92 -12.45
CA VAL A 324 2.63 3.52 -12.01
C VAL A 324 3.71 3.30 -10.96
N ARG A 325 3.32 2.79 -9.79
CA ARG A 325 4.19 2.58 -8.63
C ARG A 325 4.10 1.14 -8.10
N PRO A 326 5.17 0.59 -7.49
CA PRO A 326 6.55 1.06 -7.56
C PRO A 326 7.13 1.01 -8.98
N SER A 327 8.34 1.54 -9.19
CA SER A 327 8.95 1.65 -10.53
C SER A 327 9.11 0.30 -11.29
N PHE A 328 9.25 -0.82 -10.59
CA PHE A 328 9.27 -2.13 -11.26
C PHE A 328 7.91 -2.52 -11.88
N ARG A 329 6.79 -1.95 -11.40
CA ARG A 329 5.46 -2.05 -12.03
C ARG A 329 5.31 -1.14 -13.23
N LEU A 330 5.95 0.04 -13.23
CA LEU A 330 6.02 0.90 -14.43
C LEU A 330 6.71 0.15 -15.57
N ASN A 331 7.86 -0.47 -15.30
CA ASN A 331 8.59 -1.29 -16.28
C ASN A 331 7.73 -2.45 -16.84
N GLU A 332 6.94 -3.10 -15.98
CA GLU A 332 6.02 -4.19 -16.35
C GLU A 332 4.90 -3.69 -17.29
N VAL A 333 4.27 -2.55 -16.97
CA VAL A 333 3.24 -1.92 -17.81
C VAL A 333 3.82 -1.39 -19.13
N GLN A 334 4.99 -0.75 -19.09
CA GLN A 334 5.70 -0.30 -20.30
C GLN A 334 6.03 -1.47 -21.23
N GLY A 335 6.37 -2.65 -20.69
CA GLY A 335 6.51 -3.88 -21.48
C GLY A 335 5.24 -4.20 -22.28
N TRP A 336 4.10 -4.29 -21.60
CA TRP A 336 2.81 -4.58 -22.24
C TRP A 336 2.38 -3.54 -23.28
N VAL A 337 2.76 -2.27 -23.10
CA VAL A 337 2.46 -1.18 -24.04
C VAL A 337 3.38 -1.25 -25.27
N ASN A 338 4.66 -1.59 -25.09
CA ASN A 338 5.61 -1.80 -26.18
C ASN A 338 5.28 -3.03 -27.05
N ASP A 339 4.66 -4.08 -26.49
CA ASP A 339 4.18 -5.25 -27.22
C ASP A 339 2.97 -4.96 -28.14
N GLY A 340 2.36 -3.78 -28.02
CA GLY A 340 1.26 -3.29 -28.85
C GLY A 340 -0.14 -3.52 -28.24
N LEU A 341 -0.85 -2.43 -27.99
CA LEU A 341 -2.22 -2.44 -27.47
C LEU A 341 -3.22 -2.97 -28.50
N ARG A 342 -4.19 -3.75 -28.03
CA ARG A 342 -5.25 -4.34 -28.85
C ARG A 342 -6.63 -4.08 -28.26
N ASP A 343 -7.60 -3.96 -29.16
CA ASP A 343 -9.00 -3.68 -28.83
C ASP A 343 -9.61 -4.84 -28.03
N PHE A 344 -10.42 -4.53 -27.02
CA PHE A 344 -10.99 -5.53 -26.10
C PHE A 344 -12.52 -5.47 -26.02
N SER A 345 -13.14 -6.63 -25.80
CA SER A 345 -14.60 -6.78 -25.76
C SER A 345 -15.18 -6.17 -24.49
N ILE A 346 -15.99 -5.11 -24.62
CA ILE A 346 -16.67 -4.39 -23.53
C ILE A 346 -18.12 -4.82 -23.30
N SER A 347 -18.61 -5.81 -24.05
CA SER A 347 -19.85 -6.51 -23.72
C SER A 347 -19.68 -8.03 -23.79
N ARG A 348 -20.70 -8.77 -23.35
CA ARG A 348 -20.86 -10.23 -23.55
C ARG A 348 -22.31 -10.53 -23.95
N ALA A 349 -22.47 -11.47 -24.86
CA ALA A 349 -23.73 -12.19 -25.02
C ALA A 349 -23.93 -13.18 -23.86
N ALA A 350 -25.19 -13.40 -23.45
CA ALA A 350 -25.59 -14.45 -22.49
C ALA A 350 -25.01 -14.37 -21.06
N VAL A 351 -24.75 -13.15 -20.54
CA VAL A 351 -24.57 -12.92 -19.10
C VAL A 351 -25.81 -12.20 -18.56
N GLU A 352 -26.72 -12.92 -17.89
CA GLU A 352 -28.00 -12.35 -17.41
C GLU A 352 -27.84 -11.40 -16.21
N TRP A 353 -26.71 -11.48 -15.48
CA TRP A 353 -26.46 -10.70 -14.28
C TRP A 353 -25.40 -9.61 -14.51
N GLY A 354 -25.85 -8.43 -14.91
CA GLY A 354 -25.04 -7.22 -15.09
C GLY A 354 -25.82 -6.11 -15.79
N ILE A 355 -25.17 -4.96 -15.98
CA ILE A 355 -25.80 -3.79 -16.62
C ILE A 355 -26.01 -4.05 -18.12
N PRO A 356 -27.21 -3.86 -18.69
CA PRO A 356 -27.44 -4.03 -20.13
C PRO A 356 -26.75 -2.93 -20.95
N VAL A 357 -26.30 -3.25 -22.15
CA VAL A 357 -25.75 -2.27 -23.10
C VAL A 357 -26.86 -1.29 -23.51
N PRO A 358 -26.68 0.04 -23.37
CA PRO A 358 -27.73 1.05 -23.58
C PRO A 358 -28.43 1.05 -24.94
N THR A 359 -27.82 0.41 -25.95
CA THR A 359 -28.33 0.33 -27.33
C THR A 359 -28.65 -1.10 -27.81
N ASP A 360 -28.38 -2.14 -27.01
CA ASP A 360 -28.72 -3.53 -27.31
C ASP A 360 -28.92 -4.32 -26.00
N SER A 361 -30.18 -4.47 -25.56
CA SER A 361 -30.53 -5.17 -24.33
C SER A 361 -30.32 -6.69 -24.35
N LYS A 362 -29.75 -7.25 -25.43
CA LYS A 362 -29.28 -8.65 -25.49
C LYS A 362 -27.79 -8.79 -25.16
N GLN A 363 -27.12 -7.67 -24.94
CA GLN A 363 -25.70 -7.55 -24.61
C GLN A 363 -25.58 -6.96 -23.22
N THR A 364 -24.70 -7.53 -22.40
CA THR A 364 -24.42 -7.07 -21.04
C THR A 364 -23.05 -6.43 -21.02
N ILE A 365 -22.91 -5.27 -20.36
CA ILE A 365 -21.63 -4.59 -20.19
C ILE A 365 -20.66 -5.51 -19.46
N TYR A 366 -19.44 -5.59 -19.98
CA TYR A 366 -18.35 -6.36 -19.40
C TYR A 366 -17.88 -5.71 -18.11
N VAL A 367 -17.69 -6.52 -17.06
CA VAL A 367 -17.37 -6.08 -15.69
C VAL A 367 -16.20 -5.09 -15.60
N TRP A 368 -15.18 -5.20 -16.44
CA TRP A 368 -14.05 -4.26 -16.41
C TRP A 368 -14.33 -2.90 -17.08
N PHE A 369 -15.41 -2.75 -17.86
CA PHE A 369 -15.93 -1.44 -18.26
C PHE A 369 -16.82 -0.84 -17.15
N ASP A 370 -17.53 -1.71 -16.42
CA ASP A 370 -18.47 -1.40 -15.33
C ASP A 370 -17.75 -0.97 -14.04
N ALA A 371 -17.08 -1.91 -13.36
CA ALA A 371 -16.51 -1.73 -12.02
C ALA A 371 -15.47 -0.60 -11.91
N LEU A 372 -14.71 -0.31 -12.98
CA LEU A 372 -13.78 0.83 -13.01
C LEU A 372 -14.50 2.18 -12.86
N LEU A 373 -15.74 2.30 -13.34
CA LEU A 373 -16.59 3.48 -13.18
C LEU A 373 -17.16 3.61 -11.76
N GLY A 374 -17.06 2.58 -10.93
CA GLY A 374 -17.46 2.62 -9.53
C GLY A 374 -16.61 3.59 -8.72
N TYR A 375 -15.32 3.77 -9.05
CA TYR A 375 -14.45 4.79 -8.44
C TYR A 375 -14.94 6.22 -8.69
N LEU A 376 -15.44 6.48 -9.90
CA LEU A 376 -16.05 7.75 -10.25
C LEU A 376 -17.41 7.89 -9.55
N SER A 377 -18.23 6.85 -9.59
CA SER A 377 -19.60 6.85 -9.05
C SER A 377 -19.64 7.06 -7.54
N ALA A 378 -18.66 6.54 -6.79
CA ALA A 378 -18.49 6.75 -5.35
C ALA A 378 -18.29 8.23 -4.95
N LEU A 379 -17.89 9.10 -5.90
CA LEU A 379 -17.72 10.53 -5.66
C LEU A 379 -19.00 11.35 -5.86
N LEU A 380 -20.09 10.76 -6.35
CA LEU A 380 -21.39 11.45 -6.45
C LEU A 380 -21.85 11.93 -5.06
N GLU A 381 -22.02 13.24 -4.90
CA GLU A 381 -22.55 13.79 -3.64
C GLU A 381 -24.04 13.45 -3.47
N GLU A 382 -24.47 13.27 -2.22
CA GLU A 382 -25.87 12.97 -1.90
C GLU A 382 -26.81 14.09 -2.40
N GLY A 383 -27.94 13.70 -3.00
CA GLY A 383 -28.93 14.64 -3.54
C GLY A 383 -28.54 15.31 -4.87
N LYS A 384 -27.43 14.92 -5.52
CA LYS A 384 -27.15 15.29 -6.92
C LYS A 384 -27.86 14.33 -7.87
N GLU A 385 -28.22 14.83 -9.06
CA GLU A 385 -28.59 13.96 -10.17
C GLU A 385 -27.37 13.11 -10.60
N PRO A 386 -27.52 11.78 -10.75
CA PRO A 386 -26.43 10.90 -11.15
C PRO A 386 -26.01 11.20 -12.60
N GLY A 387 -24.71 11.41 -12.79
CA GLY A 387 -24.10 11.68 -14.08
C GLY A 387 -22.60 11.88 -13.95
N VAL A 388 -21.87 11.68 -15.05
CA VAL A 388 -20.40 11.62 -15.11
C VAL A 388 -19.75 12.89 -14.56
N ASP A 389 -20.21 14.08 -14.97
CA ASP A 389 -19.61 15.35 -14.54
C ASP A 389 -19.97 15.69 -13.08
N ASN A 390 -21.17 15.33 -12.62
CA ASN A 390 -21.60 15.52 -11.23
C ASN A 390 -20.82 14.62 -10.27
N ALA A 391 -20.53 13.39 -10.68
CA ALA A 391 -19.67 12.47 -9.95
C ALA A 391 -18.21 12.94 -9.96
N ALA A 392 -17.70 13.38 -11.12
CA ALA A 392 -16.35 13.93 -11.23
C ALA A 392 -16.13 15.14 -10.31
N ALA A 393 -17.12 16.03 -10.20
CA ALA A 393 -17.07 17.22 -9.34
C ALA A 393 -16.88 16.90 -7.84
N GLY A 394 -17.18 15.68 -7.39
CA GLY A 394 -16.96 15.26 -6.00
C GLY A 394 -15.48 15.10 -5.61
N GLY A 395 -14.56 15.03 -6.57
CA GLY A 395 -13.11 14.98 -6.30
C GLY A 395 -12.23 14.28 -7.34
N TRP A 396 -12.71 14.02 -8.55
CA TRP A 396 -11.94 13.36 -9.60
C TRP A 396 -10.89 14.33 -10.21
N PRO A 397 -9.67 13.88 -10.58
CA PRO A 397 -9.16 12.51 -10.62
C PRO A 397 -8.73 11.92 -9.27
N ALA A 398 -8.76 10.59 -9.17
CA ALA A 398 -8.21 9.87 -8.02
C ALA A 398 -6.71 10.19 -7.82
N SER A 399 -6.31 10.46 -6.57
CA SER A 399 -4.92 10.75 -6.19
C SER A 399 -4.07 9.48 -6.18
N VAL A 400 -4.63 8.35 -5.73
CA VAL A 400 -4.01 7.02 -5.92
C VAL A 400 -5.04 5.89 -5.91
N HIS A 401 -4.97 5.00 -6.90
CA HIS A 401 -5.60 3.68 -6.84
C HIS A 401 -4.61 2.67 -6.24
N ILE A 402 -4.95 2.02 -5.13
CA ILE A 402 -4.14 0.95 -4.51
C ILE A 402 -4.75 -0.38 -4.91
N ILE A 403 -3.99 -1.21 -5.64
CA ILE A 403 -4.50 -2.40 -6.32
C ILE A 403 -3.53 -3.59 -6.28
N GLY A 404 -4.05 -4.80 -6.50
CA GLY A 404 -3.22 -5.99 -6.71
C GLY A 404 -2.55 -6.01 -8.08
N LYS A 405 -1.35 -6.59 -8.17
CA LYS A 405 -0.59 -6.72 -9.43
C LYS A 405 -1.32 -7.47 -10.55
N ASP A 406 -2.23 -8.37 -10.19
CA ASP A 406 -3.12 -9.12 -11.11
C ASP A 406 -4.04 -8.23 -11.92
N ILE A 407 -4.49 -7.11 -11.34
CA ILE A 407 -5.47 -6.20 -11.95
C ILE A 407 -4.82 -4.91 -12.49
N LEU A 408 -3.48 -4.88 -12.54
CA LEU A 408 -2.68 -3.72 -12.95
C LEU A 408 -2.92 -3.31 -14.41
N ARG A 409 -3.08 -4.27 -15.33
CA ARG A 409 -3.34 -4.00 -16.76
C ARG A 409 -4.62 -3.18 -16.95
N PHE A 410 -5.67 -3.53 -16.20
CA PHE A 410 -6.95 -2.81 -16.25
C PHE A 410 -6.81 -1.37 -15.75
N HIS A 411 -6.07 -1.13 -14.66
CA HIS A 411 -5.97 0.20 -14.03
C HIS A 411 -4.93 1.13 -14.68
N ALA A 412 -3.83 0.58 -15.22
CA ALA A 412 -2.74 1.36 -15.80
C ALA A 412 -2.81 1.50 -17.33
N VAL A 413 -3.62 0.71 -18.02
CA VAL A 413 -3.75 0.74 -19.49
C VAL A 413 -5.20 0.93 -19.95
N TYR A 414 -6.14 0.12 -19.47
CA TYR A 414 -7.51 0.16 -19.98
C TYR A 414 -8.28 1.36 -19.41
N TRP A 415 -8.21 1.57 -18.09
CA TRP A 415 -8.88 2.67 -17.38
C TRP A 415 -8.46 4.05 -17.92
N PRO A 416 -7.17 4.37 -18.11
CA PRO A 416 -6.77 5.68 -18.62
C PRO A 416 -7.24 5.90 -20.07
N ALA A 417 -7.21 4.87 -20.92
CA ALA A 417 -7.69 4.97 -22.29
C ALA A 417 -9.22 5.22 -22.36
N MET A 418 -10.00 4.52 -21.54
CA MET A 418 -11.45 4.74 -21.46
C MET A 418 -11.78 6.16 -20.93
N LEU A 419 -11.04 6.65 -19.92
CA LEU A 419 -11.16 8.03 -19.43
C LEU A 419 -10.82 9.06 -20.51
N MET A 420 -9.71 8.88 -21.24
CA MET A 420 -9.31 9.75 -22.35
C MET A 420 -10.37 9.78 -23.48
N SER A 421 -11.02 8.65 -23.75
CA SER A 421 -12.13 8.55 -24.71
C SER A 421 -13.35 9.35 -24.26
N ALA A 422 -13.76 9.18 -23.00
CA ALA A 422 -14.87 9.90 -22.38
C ALA A 422 -14.58 11.39 -22.08
N GLY A 423 -13.34 11.86 -22.31
CA GLY A 423 -12.92 13.24 -22.09
C GLY A 423 -12.58 13.60 -20.64
N LEU A 424 -12.32 12.61 -19.78
CA LEU A 424 -12.01 12.78 -18.37
C LEU A 424 -10.49 12.76 -18.09
N PRO A 425 -10.01 13.43 -17.01
CA PRO A 425 -8.63 13.32 -16.58
C PRO A 425 -8.34 11.92 -16.01
N VAL A 426 -7.11 11.45 -16.18
CA VAL A 426 -6.61 10.18 -15.64
C VAL A 426 -6.23 10.30 -14.15
N PRO A 427 -6.21 9.19 -13.38
CA PRO A 427 -5.70 9.19 -12.01
C PRO A 427 -4.26 9.71 -11.92
N ALA A 428 -3.88 10.30 -10.78
CA ALA A 428 -2.52 10.79 -10.59
C ALA A 428 -1.50 9.64 -10.40
N ALA A 429 -1.93 8.53 -9.78
CA ALA A 429 -1.12 7.33 -9.60
C ALA A 429 -1.94 6.03 -9.47
N VAL A 430 -1.32 4.91 -9.83
CA VAL A 430 -1.77 3.53 -9.64
C VAL A 430 -0.64 2.76 -8.94
N TYR A 431 -0.93 2.17 -7.78
CA TYR A 431 0.06 1.43 -6.97
C TYR A 431 -0.25 -0.06 -6.95
N GLY A 432 0.60 -0.87 -7.59
CA GLY A 432 0.45 -2.33 -7.73
C GLY A 432 1.17 -3.14 -6.66
N HIS A 433 0.46 -3.56 -5.60
CA HIS A 433 1.00 -4.41 -4.53
C HIS A 433 1.14 -5.89 -4.96
N GLY A 434 2.04 -6.62 -4.28
CA GLY A 434 2.23 -8.05 -4.51
C GLY A 434 1.24 -8.93 -3.75
N PHE A 435 1.36 -10.24 -3.97
CA PHE A 435 0.51 -11.25 -3.32
C PHE A 435 1.02 -11.64 -1.93
N LEU A 436 0.11 -12.17 -1.11
CA LEU A 436 0.45 -12.83 0.14
C LEU A 436 0.55 -14.36 -0.05
N THR A 437 1.59 -14.95 0.51
CA THR A 437 1.74 -16.40 0.75
C THR A 437 1.62 -16.69 2.25
N LYS A 438 1.52 -17.97 2.61
CA LYS A 438 1.59 -18.43 4.00
C LYS A 438 2.60 -19.58 4.10
N ASP A 439 3.57 -19.44 5.00
CA ASP A 439 4.63 -20.41 5.27
C ASP A 439 5.35 -20.88 3.97
N GLY A 440 5.61 -19.93 3.05
CA GLY A 440 6.21 -20.14 1.73
C GLY A 440 5.29 -20.70 0.65
N LEU A 441 4.02 -20.97 0.95
CA LEU A 441 3.05 -21.60 0.04
C LEU A 441 1.97 -20.62 -0.45
N LYS A 442 1.54 -20.78 -1.71
CA LYS A 442 0.33 -20.08 -2.21
C LYS A 442 -0.86 -20.49 -1.36
N MET A 443 -1.57 -19.51 -0.80
CA MET A 443 -2.79 -19.76 -0.02
C MET A 443 -3.90 -20.34 -0.90
N GLY A 444 -4.64 -21.32 -0.37
CA GLY A 444 -5.83 -21.85 -1.02
C GLY A 444 -6.65 -22.78 -0.12
N LYS A 445 -7.97 -22.71 -0.22
CA LYS A 445 -8.90 -23.50 0.61
C LYS A 445 -8.71 -25.02 0.44
N SER A 446 -8.25 -25.47 -0.73
CA SER A 446 -7.89 -26.87 -1.02
C SER A 446 -6.61 -27.37 -0.36
N LEU A 447 -5.75 -26.47 0.14
CA LEU A 447 -4.50 -26.81 0.85
C LEU A 447 -4.63 -26.63 2.39
N GLY A 448 -5.77 -26.12 2.88
CA GLY A 448 -5.97 -25.79 4.30
C GLY A 448 -5.15 -24.59 4.81
N ASN A 449 -4.17 -24.09 4.05
CA ASN A 449 -3.27 -23.00 4.41
C ASN A 449 -3.87 -21.59 4.19
N THR A 450 -5.19 -21.45 4.23
CA THR A 450 -5.82 -20.12 4.04
C THR A 450 -5.63 -19.27 5.29
N LEU A 451 -5.48 -17.96 5.10
CA LEU A 451 -5.35 -16.99 6.18
C LEU A 451 -6.61 -16.12 6.22
N GLU A 452 -7.54 -16.50 7.11
CA GLU A 452 -8.81 -15.80 7.24
C GLU A 452 -8.66 -14.57 8.15
N PRO A 453 -9.06 -13.37 7.69
CA PRO A 453 -8.75 -12.12 8.39
C PRO A 453 -9.53 -11.98 9.70
N LYS A 454 -10.74 -12.54 9.78
CA LYS A 454 -11.56 -12.54 11.00
C LYS A 454 -10.93 -13.34 12.13
N ASP A 455 -10.33 -14.48 11.81
CA ASP A 455 -9.66 -15.33 12.80
C ASP A 455 -8.43 -14.61 13.39
N LEU A 456 -7.65 -13.93 12.56
CA LEU A 456 -6.53 -13.09 13.02
C LEU A 456 -6.98 -11.95 13.93
N VAL A 457 -8.04 -11.22 13.55
CA VAL A 457 -8.57 -10.11 14.36
C VAL A 457 -9.16 -10.62 15.68
N SER A 458 -9.87 -11.75 15.66
CA SER A 458 -10.42 -12.39 16.85
C SER A 458 -9.34 -12.89 17.82
N LYS A 459 -8.25 -13.47 17.28
CA LYS A 459 -7.14 -14.04 18.06
C LYS A 459 -6.15 -13.00 18.60
N PHE A 460 -5.90 -11.92 17.85
CA PHE A 460 -4.80 -10.97 18.13
C PHE A 460 -5.21 -9.49 18.24
N GLY A 461 -6.44 -9.13 17.82
CA GLY A 461 -6.93 -7.75 17.78
C GLY A 461 -6.49 -6.98 16.52
N PRO A 462 -7.25 -5.95 16.09
CA PRO A 462 -7.03 -5.29 14.81
C PRO A 462 -5.70 -4.56 14.72
N ASP A 463 -5.26 -3.87 15.78
CA ASP A 463 -3.94 -3.19 15.80
C ASP A 463 -2.78 -4.17 15.51
N ALA A 464 -2.83 -5.40 16.03
CA ALA A 464 -1.80 -6.40 15.79
C ALA A 464 -1.74 -6.82 14.32
N VAL A 465 -2.92 -7.06 13.72
CA VAL A 465 -3.07 -7.44 12.30
C VAL A 465 -2.56 -6.32 11.41
N ARG A 466 -3.05 -5.08 11.62
CA ARG A 466 -2.65 -3.90 10.86
C ARG A 466 -1.14 -3.65 10.96
N TYR A 467 -0.59 -3.70 12.18
CA TYR A 467 0.83 -3.47 12.41
C TYR A 467 1.68 -4.48 11.64
N TYR A 468 1.43 -5.79 11.78
CA TYR A 468 2.23 -6.79 11.08
C TYR A 468 2.21 -6.60 9.56
N PHE A 469 1.03 -6.45 8.95
CA PHE A 469 0.94 -6.36 7.49
C PHE A 469 1.55 -5.07 6.92
N LEU A 470 1.58 -3.98 7.68
CA LEU A 470 2.18 -2.71 7.24
C LEU A 470 3.65 -2.56 7.62
N ARG A 471 4.10 -3.16 8.72
CA ARG A 471 5.49 -3.11 9.19
C ARG A 471 6.36 -4.19 8.55
N GLU A 472 5.88 -5.44 8.43
CA GLU A 472 6.75 -6.57 8.07
C GLU A 472 6.67 -6.97 6.59
N ILE A 473 5.54 -6.73 5.93
CA ILE A 473 5.43 -6.98 4.49
C ILE A 473 5.84 -5.71 3.72
N GLU A 474 6.85 -5.82 2.88
CA GLU A 474 7.29 -4.70 2.03
C GLU A 474 6.23 -4.41 0.95
N PHE A 475 5.49 -3.32 1.13
CA PHE A 475 4.39 -2.93 0.24
C PHE A 475 4.90 -2.77 -1.21
N GLY A 476 4.15 -3.29 -2.19
CA GLY A 476 4.59 -3.41 -3.59
C GLY A 476 5.13 -4.79 -3.98
N LYS A 477 5.79 -5.50 -3.06
CA LYS A 477 6.34 -6.85 -3.29
C LYS A 477 5.39 -7.95 -2.82
N ASP A 478 5.69 -9.19 -3.22
CA ASP A 478 5.04 -10.38 -2.67
C ASP A 478 5.61 -10.65 -1.27
N GLY A 479 4.77 -11.09 -0.33
CA GLY A 479 5.11 -11.25 1.08
C GLY A 479 4.58 -12.53 1.70
N ASP A 480 5.26 -13.03 2.72
CA ASP A 480 4.90 -14.28 3.39
C ASP A 480 4.42 -14.06 4.83
N PHE A 481 3.30 -14.68 5.19
CA PHE A 481 2.83 -14.74 6.56
C PHE A 481 3.33 -16.01 7.25
N SER A 482 3.83 -15.86 8.47
CA SER A 482 4.00 -16.95 9.42
C SER A 482 3.57 -16.49 10.81
N GLU A 483 2.85 -17.33 11.56
CA GLU A 483 2.27 -16.92 12.85
C GLU A 483 3.35 -16.69 13.93
N GLU A 484 4.44 -17.46 13.92
CA GLU A 484 5.56 -17.25 14.84
C GLU A 484 6.20 -15.86 14.62
N ARG A 485 6.43 -15.50 13.34
CA ARG A 485 6.97 -14.20 12.93
C ARG A 485 6.03 -13.07 13.32
N PHE A 486 4.72 -13.26 13.12
CA PHE A 486 3.67 -12.34 13.56
C PHE A 486 3.74 -12.06 15.07
N ILE A 487 3.69 -13.13 15.89
CA ILE A 487 3.69 -13.02 17.36
C ILE A 487 4.98 -12.33 17.83
N ASN A 488 6.13 -12.70 17.28
CA ASN A 488 7.43 -12.14 17.65
C ASN A 488 7.52 -10.63 17.37
N ILE A 489 7.09 -10.16 16.19
CA ILE A 489 7.20 -8.74 15.79
C ILE A 489 6.20 -7.86 16.54
N VAL A 490 4.94 -8.30 16.63
CA VAL A 490 3.91 -7.55 17.36
C VAL A 490 4.28 -7.42 18.84
N ASN A 491 4.79 -8.49 19.46
CA ASN A 491 5.30 -8.44 20.82
C ASN A 491 6.54 -7.56 20.96
N ALA A 492 7.52 -7.67 20.05
CA ALA A 492 8.72 -6.83 20.09
C ALA A 492 8.37 -5.34 20.07
N SER A 493 7.56 -4.90 19.10
CA SER A 493 7.27 -3.48 18.91
C SER A 493 6.21 -2.94 19.88
N LEU A 494 4.99 -3.49 19.84
CA LEU A 494 3.84 -2.90 20.54
C LEU A 494 3.88 -3.19 22.04
N ALA A 495 4.22 -4.43 22.43
CA ALA A 495 4.26 -4.81 23.85
C ALA A 495 5.60 -4.40 24.52
N ASN A 496 6.74 -4.85 23.98
CA ASN A 496 8.03 -4.79 24.67
C ASN A 496 8.75 -3.44 24.50
N THR A 497 8.71 -2.81 23.32
CA THR A 497 9.39 -1.53 23.07
C THR A 497 8.52 -0.32 23.43
N ILE A 498 7.26 -0.26 22.97
CA ILE A 498 6.41 0.93 23.19
C ILE A 498 5.57 0.80 24.47
N GLY A 499 4.75 -0.25 24.60
CA GLY A 499 3.80 -0.39 25.72
C GLY A 499 4.49 -0.50 27.09
N ASN A 500 5.56 -1.30 27.18
CA ASN A 500 6.39 -1.42 28.37
C ASN A 500 7.15 -0.12 28.72
N LEU A 501 7.62 0.66 27.72
CA LEU A 501 8.25 1.96 27.97
C LEU A 501 7.29 2.92 28.67
N LEU A 502 6.04 3.03 28.19
CA LEU A 502 5.03 3.85 28.86
C LEU A 502 4.74 3.32 30.28
N ASN A 503 4.49 2.01 30.42
CA ASN A 503 4.13 1.40 31.70
C ASN A 503 5.22 1.62 32.78
N ARG A 504 6.50 1.37 32.43
CA ARG A 504 7.66 1.65 33.30
C ARG A 504 7.70 3.13 33.72
N THR A 505 7.50 4.04 32.76
CA THR A 505 7.66 5.49 32.97
C THR A 505 6.50 6.07 33.80
N LEU A 506 5.25 5.70 33.50
CA LEU A 506 4.08 6.06 34.30
C LEU A 506 4.11 5.45 35.70
N GLY A 507 4.59 4.21 35.85
CA GLY A 507 4.79 3.59 37.16
C GLY A 507 5.79 4.36 38.04
N LEU A 508 6.88 4.86 37.44
CA LEU A 508 7.84 5.74 38.13
C LEU A 508 7.25 7.13 38.41
N LEU A 509 6.50 7.72 37.48
CA LEU A 509 5.87 9.03 37.65
C LEU A 509 4.82 9.00 38.77
N LYS A 510 3.97 7.96 38.80
CA LYS A 510 2.99 7.75 39.88
C LYS A 510 3.68 7.63 41.24
N LYS A 511 4.75 6.84 41.32
CA LYS A 511 5.45 6.54 42.59
C LYS A 511 6.22 7.73 43.17
N ASN A 512 6.87 8.54 42.32
CA ASN A 512 7.83 9.55 42.79
C ASN A 512 7.41 11.00 42.48
N CYS A 513 6.41 11.22 41.61
CA CYS A 513 6.00 12.53 41.11
C CYS A 513 4.46 12.73 41.19
N ASN A 514 3.74 11.95 42.00
CA ASN A 514 2.28 12.00 42.13
C ASN A 514 1.53 11.95 40.78
N ALA A 515 2.04 11.14 39.83
CA ALA A 515 1.53 11.00 38.46
C ALA A 515 1.48 12.32 37.65
N THR A 516 2.18 13.37 38.10
CA THR A 516 2.11 14.73 37.53
C THR A 516 3.50 15.15 37.05
N ILE A 517 3.57 15.84 35.91
CA ILE A 517 4.84 16.41 35.40
C ILE A 517 5.04 17.84 35.89
N ALA A 518 6.27 18.17 36.32
CA ALA A 518 6.58 19.42 36.99
C ALA A 518 6.89 20.61 36.06
N VAL A 519 7.27 20.33 34.80
CA VAL A 519 7.60 21.33 33.77
C VAL A 519 7.04 20.90 32.41
N ASP A 520 6.90 21.84 31.49
CA ASP A 520 6.59 21.57 30.08
C ASP A 520 7.72 20.75 29.43
N SER A 521 7.38 19.78 28.58
CA SER A 521 8.41 19.03 27.82
C SER A 521 9.18 19.90 26.82
N SER A 522 8.66 21.08 26.47
CA SER A 522 9.35 22.07 25.63
C SER A 522 10.56 22.73 26.30
N THR A 523 10.72 22.63 27.64
CA THR A 523 11.92 23.12 28.33
C THR A 523 13.13 22.20 28.17
N ILE A 524 12.97 21.00 27.61
CA ILE A 524 14.08 20.10 27.27
C ILE A 524 14.86 20.70 26.09
N PRO A 525 16.19 20.93 26.21
CA PRO A 525 16.99 21.60 25.17
C PRO A 525 16.88 20.98 23.78
N GLU A 526 16.95 21.83 22.74
CA GLU A 526 16.92 21.41 21.33
C GLU A 526 18.10 20.51 20.93
N ASP A 527 19.22 20.64 21.62
CA ASP A 527 20.40 19.83 21.38
C ASP A 527 20.37 18.47 22.10
N HIS A 528 19.35 18.20 22.93
CA HIS A 528 19.18 16.93 23.64
C HIS A 528 19.08 15.75 22.67
N ILE A 529 19.88 14.70 22.90
CA ILE A 529 20.09 13.59 21.95
C ILE A 529 18.78 12.90 21.53
N VAL A 530 17.87 12.67 22.48
CA VAL A 530 16.57 12.02 22.20
C VAL A 530 15.65 12.94 21.36
N ARG A 531 15.71 14.26 21.56
CA ARG A 531 14.91 15.25 20.82
C ARG A 531 15.38 15.38 19.36
N LYS A 532 16.69 15.26 19.11
CA LYS A 532 17.28 15.15 17.76
C LYS A 532 16.81 13.89 17.04
N VAL A 533 16.99 12.71 17.65
CA VAL A 533 16.55 11.43 17.08
C VAL A 533 15.06 11.45 16.76
N ALA A 534 14.21 11.98 17.64
CA ALA A 534 12.78 12.14 17.38
C ALA A 534 12.52 12.99 16.11
N SER A 535 13.16 14.16 15.99
CA SER A 535 12.98 15.07 14.83
C SER A 535 13.43 14.45 13.50
N GLU A 536 14.56 13.73 13.49
CA GLU A 536 15.10 13.08 12.29
C GLU A 536 14.24 11.87 11.87
N SER A 537 13.82 11.06 12.84
CA SER A 537 12.90 9.93 12.62
C SER A 537 11.51 10.36 12.15
N VAL A 538 10.95 11.44 12.69
CA VAL A 538 9.67 12.01 12.24
C VAL A 538 9.74 12.46 10.78
N LYS A 539 10.81 13.15 10.37
CA LYS A 539 11.03 13.53 8.96
C LYS A 539 11.11 12.31 8.04
N THR A 540 11.78 11.26 8.51
CA THR A 540 11.92 9.98 7.79
C THR A 540 10.55 9.30 7.62
N ALA A 541 9.76 9.20 8.69
CA ALA A 541 8.43 8.61 8.65
C ALA A 541 7.45 9.38 7.76
N ASN A 542 7.52 10.72 7.73
CA ASN A 542 6.68 11.55 6.86
C ASN A 542 6.92 11.27 5.36
N ARG A 543 8.20 11.21 4.96
CA ARG A 543 8.59 10.77 3.60
C ARG A 543 8.09 9.36 3.33
N ASP A 544 8.39 8.42 4.21
CA ASP A 544 8.13 7.00 3.98
C ASP A 544 6.61 6.71 3.86
N PHE A 545 5.76 7.34 4.65
CA PHE A 545 4.29 7.27 4.44
C PHE A 545 3.86 7.87 3.09
N THR A 546 4.44 8.99 2.67
CA THR A 546 4.16 9.63 1.37
C THR A 546 4.59 8.74 0.18
N GLU A 547 5.65 7.96 0.36
CA GLU A 547 6.16 7.00 -0.62
C GLU A 547 5.39 5.65 -0.63
N LEU A 548 4.48 5.44 0.33
CA LEU A 548 3.82 4.15 0.68
C LEU A 548 4.79 3.08 1.23
N ASN A 549 5.96 3.50 1.73
CA ASN A 549 6.89 2.67 2.48
C ASN A 549 6.46 2.57 3.96
N PHE A 550 5.33 1.89 4.22
CA PHE A 550 4.80 1.72 5.57
C PHE A 550 5.78 1.03 6.53
N SER A 551 6.65 0.15 6.01
CA SER A 551 7.67 -0.55 6.78
C SER A 551 8.73 0.42 7.32
N GLY A 552 9.35 1.23 6.45
CA GLY A 552 10.31 2.26 6.84
C GLY A 552 9.73 3.32 7.78
N ALA A 553 8.48 3.74 7.54
CA ALA A 553 7.78 4.66 8.44
C ALA A 553 7.61 4.09 9.85
N CYS A 554 7.23 2.81 9.96
CA CYS A 554 7.11 2.12 11.25
C CYS A 554 8.47 1.91 11.94
N ASP A 555 9.55 1.59 11.20
CA ASP A 555 10.90 1.45 11.77
C ASP A 555 11.46 2.79 12.25
N ALA A 556 11.26 3.88 11.50
CA ALA A 556 11.66 5.22 11.91
C ALA A 556 10.99 5.64 13.23
N LEU A 557 9.68 5.39 13.38
CA LEU A 557 8.94 5.66 14.62
C LEU A 557 9.39 4.73 15.77
N LEU A 558 9.68 3.46 15.48
CA LEU A 558 10.20 2.51 16.48
C LEU A 558 11.60 2.89 16.97
N ALA A 559 12.43 3.54 16.13
CA ALA A 559 13.73 4.06 16.54
C ALA A 559 13.61 5.16 17.63
N ILE A 560 12.56 5.99 17.59
CA ILE A 560 12.28 6.99 18.65
C ILE A 560 12.00 6.29 19.99
N ALA A 561 11.12 5.29 19.98
CA ALA A 561 10.81 4.51 21.19
C ALA A 561 12.04 3.70 21.69
N THR A 562 12.89 3.24 20.78
CA THR A 562 14.14 2.54 21.11
C THR A 562 15.13 3.50 21.78
N ALA A 563 15.31 4.72 21.26
CA ALA A 563 16.10 5.76 21.90
C ALA A 563 15.55 6.16 23.28
N GLY A 564 14.22 6.20 23.44
CA GLY A 564 13.56 6.41 24.74
C GLY A 564 13.86 5.31 25.76
N ASN A 565 13.85 4.04 25.36
CA ASN A 565 14.24 2.92 26.24
C ASN A 565 15.72 3.02 26.64
N LEU A 566 16.62 3.19 25.67
CA LEU A 566 18.06 3.30 25.92
C LEU A 566 18.41 4.46 26.85
N TYR A 567 17.75 5.62 26.67
CA TYR A 567 17.89 6.78 27.55
C TYR A 567 17.37 6.50 28.97
N LEU A 568 16.18 5.89 29.11
CA LEU A 568 15.63 5.53 30.42
C LEU A 568 16.56 4.55 31.16
N ASP A 569 17.19 3.62 30.45
CA ASP A 569 18.05 2.60 31.02
C ASP A 569 19.45 3.11 31.40
N ASP A 570 20.06 3.98 30.58
CA ASP A 570 21.33 4.68 30.89
C ASP A 570 21.17 5.63 32.10
N ARG A 571 20.10 6.43 32.09
CA ARG A 571 19.85 7.41 33.16
C ARG A 571 19.44 6.73 34.48
N ALA A 572 18.87 5.52 34.43
CA ALA A 572 18.47 4.71 35.58
C ALA A 572 17.70 5.49 36.68
N PRO A 573 16.59 6.20 36.35
CA PRO A 573 15.92 7.11 37.27
C PRO A 573 15.40 6.44 38.55
N TRP A 574 15.10 5.14 38.53
CA TRP A 574 14.75 4.35 39.71
C TRP A 574 15.83 4.29 40.81
N SER A 575 17.09 4.57 40.46
CA SER A 575 18.20 4.73 41.41
C SER A 575 18.32 6.19 41.85
N ARG A 576 18.19 7.14 40.90
CA ARG A 576 18.25 8.58 41.15
C ARG A 576 17.16 9.07 42.11
N PHE A 577 15.91 8.61 41.96
CA PHE A 577 14.81 8.90 42.90
C PHE A 577 15.10 8.39 44.32
N LYS A 578 15.89 7.31 44.49
CA LYS A 578 16.29 6.81 45.83
C LYS A 578 17.42 7.63 46.45
N ALA A 579 18.24 8.29 45.64
CA ALA A 579 19.30 9.19 46.13
C ALA A 579 18.74 10.52 46.66
N GLY A 580 17.61 10.99 46.10
CA GLY A 580 16.93 12.20 46.54
C GLY A 580 17.62 13.50 46.08
N GLY A 581 17.15 14.63 46.60
CA GLY A 581 17.65 15.96 46.22
C GLY A 581 17.59 16.20 44.70
N SER A 582 18.61 16.89 44.18
CA SER A 582 18.72 17.19 42.74
C SER A 582 18.79 15.95 41.85
N SER A 583 19.21 14.78 42.37
CA SER A 583 19.15 13.54 41.59
C SER A 583 17.70 13.12 41.31
N ALA A 584 16.77 13.33 42.25
CA ALA A 584 15.35 13.07 42.03
C ALA A 584 14.70 14.11 41.11
N GLU A 585 15.19 15.35 41.10
CA GLU A 585 14.75 16.40 40.17
C GLU A 585 15.20 16.08 38.73
N GLU A 586 16.46 15.70 38.52
CA GLU A 586 16.93 15.16 37.24
C GLU A 586 16.12 13.94 36.80
N ALA A 587 15.81 13.01 37.73
CA ALA A 587 15.03 11.82 37.42
C ALA A 587 13.60 12.15 36.95
N ALA A 588 12.99 13.21 37.47
CA ALA A 588 11.68 13.69 37.02
C ALA A 588 11.75 14.27 35.59
N LEU A 589 12.81 15.01 35.26
CA LEU A 589 13.07 15.48 33.90
C LEU A 589 13.31 14.30 32.93
N ASP A 590 14.05 13.28 33.37
CA ASP A 590 14.29 12.05 32.59
C ASP A 590 12.98 11.34 32.22
N LEU A 591 11.98 11.32 33.11
CA LEU A 591 10.64 10.78 32.79
C LEU A 591 9.90 11.64 31.76
N ILE A 592 9.99 12.97 31.84
CA ILE A 592 9.31 13.89 30.90
C ILE A 592 9.82 13.69 29.47
N VAL A 593 11.14 13.52 29.29
CA VAL A 593 11.76 13.16 28.00
C VAL A 593 11.14 11.90 27.41
N VAL A 594 10.93 10.87 28.23
CA VAL A 594 10.44 9.56 27.79
C VAL A 594 8.92 9.55 27.54
N LEU A 595 8.14 10.31 28.31
CA LEU A 595 6.71 10.50 28.04
C LEU A 595 6.47 11.29 26.75
N GLU A 596 7.28 12.31 26.46
CA GLU A 596 7.20 13.07 25.20
C GLU A 596 7.57 12.19 24.00
N VAL A 597 8.58 11.33 24.12
CA VAL A 597 8.88 10.27 23.12
C VAL A 597 7.66 9.41 22.83
N VAL A 598 7.01 8.87 23.86
CA VAL A 598 5.85 7.99 23.68
C VAL A 598 4.66 8.75 23.06
N ARG A 599 4.47 10.02 23.42
CA ARG A 599 3.46 10.90 22.81
C ARG A 599 3.71 11.09 21.30
N ILE A 600 4.93 11.42 20.90
CA ILE A 600 5.33 11.61 19.49
C ILE A 600 5.13 10.32 18.69
N VAL A 601 5.54 9.18 19.24
CA VAL A 601 5.35 7.86 18.62
C VAL A 601 3.86 7.54 18.45
N ALA A 602 3.01 7.89 19.43
CA ALA A 602 1.57 7.68 19.31
C ALA A 602 0.92 8.53 18.22
N VAL A 603 1.34 9.78 18.02
CA VAL A 603 0.86 10.59 16.88
C VAL A 603 1.29 9.94 15.56
N GLY A 604 2.59 9.72 15.38
CA GLY A 604 3.15 9.24 14.12
C GLY A 604 2.66 7.84 13.70
N LEU A 605 2.41 6.96 14.68
CA LEU A 605 1.95 5.58 14.43
C LEU A 605 0.42 5.43 14.40
N SER A 606 -0.34 6.49 14.71
CA SER A 606 -1.81 6.49 14.68
C SER A 606 -2.45 6.09 13.34
N PRO A 607 -1.83 6.29 12.14
CA PRO A 607 -2.38 5.74 10.89
C PRO A 607 -2.34 4.20 10.84
N VAL A 608 -1.37 3.59 11.51
CA VAL A 608 -1.09 2.15 11.46
C VAL A 608 -1.86 1.41 12.56
N VAL A 609 -1.82 1.90 13.80
CA VAL A 609 -2.49 1.29 14.97
C VAL A 609 -3.31 2.30 15.77
N PRO A 610 -4.45 2.77 15.23
CA PRO A 610 -5.20 3.90 15.80
C PRO A 610 -5.67 3.65 17.23
N GLU A 611 -6.17 2.45 17.57
CA GLU A 611 -6.71 2.15 18.90
C GLU A 611 -5.59 1.98 19.94
N PHE A 612 -4.43 1.45 19.56
CA PHE A 612 -3.22 1.42 20.40
C PHE A 612 -2.74 2.84 20.73
N CYS A 613 -2.66 3.73 19.73
CA CYS A 613 -2.25 5.11 19.90
C CYS A 613 -3.26 5.93 20.73
N ARG A 614 -4.56 5.73 20.52
CA ARG A 614 -5.64 6.34 21.33
C ARG A 614 -5.52 5.97 22.81
N ARG A 615 -5.20 4.70 23.11
CA ARG A 615 -4.99 4.19 24.47
C ARG A 615 -3.69 4.70 25.11
N ILE A 616 -2.66 5.01 24.33
CA ILE A 616 -1.48 5.77 24.81
C ILE A 616 -1.91 7.18 25.23
N TYR A 617 -2.61 7.91 24.34
CA TYR A 617 -3.04 9.29 24.60
C TYR A 617 -3.93 9.41 25.84
N ALA A 618 -4.87 8.47 26.02
CA ALA A 618 -5.69 8.40 27.23
C ALA A 618 -4.87 8.17 28.52
N GLN A 619 -3.81 7.35 28.47
CA GLN A 619 -2.91 7.17 29.63
C GLN A 619 -2.01 8.38 29.90
N LEU A 620 -1.68 9.16 28.87
CA LEU A 620 -1.05 10.48 28.99
C LEU A 620 -2.02 11.59 29.45
N GLY A 621 -3.26 11.26 29.84
CA GLY A 621 -4.22 12.22 30.37
C GLY A 621 -4.88 13.12 29.30
N PHE A 622 -4.68 12.84 28.01
CA PHE A 622 -5.40 13.52 26.94
C PHE A 622 -6.80 12.93 26.75
N THR A 623 -7.76 13.77 26.31
CA THR A 623 -9.13 13.32 26.04
C THR A 623 -9.27 12.73 24.64
N GLU A 624 -10.40 12.07 24.40
CA GLU A 624 -10.77 11.51 23.09
C GLU A 624 -10.86 12.60 22.02
N GLU A 625 -11.36 13.79 22.37
CA GLU A 625 -11.46 14.95 21.48
C GLU A 625 -10.08 15.48 21.10
N VAL A 626 -9.13 15.51 22.04
CA VAL A 626 -7.73 15.89 21.76
C VAL A 626 -7.08 14.88 20.83
N PHE A 627 -7.26 13.57 21.06
CA PHE A 627 -6.71 12.55 20.16
C PHE A 627 -7.31 12.61 18.75
N ARG A 628 -8.59 12.97 18.61
CA ARG A 628 -9.24 13.15 17.30
C ARG A 628 -8.84 14.44 16.56
N ALA A 629 -8.30 15.42 17.29
CA ALA A 629 -7.90 16.71 16.74
C ALA A 629 -6.40 16.82 16.39
N ILE A 630 -5.61 15.76 16.62
CA ILE A 630 -4.16 15.78 16.34
C ILE A 630 -3.87 15.97 14.85
N THR A 631 -2.78 16.69 14.55
CA THR A 631 -2.19 16.76 13.21
C THR A 631 -0.78 16.19 13.20
N TRP A 632 -0.15 16.07 12.02
CA TRP A 632 1.24 15.62 11.94
C TRP A 632 2.19 16.59 12.64
N GLU A 633 1.85 17.88 12.73
CA GLU A 633 2.61 18.86 13.49
C GLU A 633 2.68 18.52 14.99
N ASP A 634 1.75 17.75 15.57
CA ASP A 634 1.86 17.24 16.94
C ASP A 634 2.98 16.20 17.13
N THR A 635 3.61 15.71 16.06
CA THR A 635 4.87 14.92 16.17
C THR A 635 6.06 15.79 16.60
N GLN A 636 5.93 17.12 16.63
CA GLN A 636 6.95 18.02 17.16
C GLN A 636 7.06 17.91 18.69
N TRP A 637 8.24 18.24 19.22
CA TRP A 637 8.57 18.13 20.63
C TRP A 637 8.05 19.33 21.45
N GLY A 638 7.27 19.07 22.49
CA GLY A 638 6.82 20.08 23.46
C GLY A 638 5.34 20.00 23.86
N GLY A 639 4.65 18.89 23.56
CA GLY A 639 3.21 18.75 23.71
C GLY A 639 2.71 18.52 25.14
N LEU A 640 3.53 17.91 26.02
CA LEU A 640 3.19 17.70 27.43
C LEU A 640 3.41 18.97 28.28
N LYS A 641 2.47 19.27 29.19
CA LYS A 641 2.41 20.54 29.94
C LYS A 641 2.57 20.41 31.46
N ALA A 642 3.21 21.39 32.09
CA ALA A 642 3.39 21.44 33.53
C ALA A 642 2.03 21.31 34.26
N GLY A 643 1.96 20.44 35.28
CA GLY A 643 0.72 20.15 36.00
C GLY A 643 -0.22 19.15 35.31
N GLN A 644 0.12 18.64 34.12
CA GLN A 644 -0.63 17.56 33.47
C GLN A 644 -0.53 16.28 34.30
N VAL A 645 -1.70 15.76 34.71
CA VAL A 645 -1.84 14.52 35.49
C VAL A 645 -2.05 13.36 34.53
N MET A 646 -1.16 12.38 34.59
CA MET A 646 -1.24 11.15 33.82
C MET A 646 -2.14 10.13 34.51
N VAL A 647 -2.73 9.21 33.75
CA VAL A 647 -3.60 8.15 34.29
C VAL A 647 -2.76 6.96 34.76
N ASP A 648 -3.32 6.16 35.67
CA ASP A 648 -2.72 4.91 36.14
C ASP A 648 -2.29 4.00 34.99
N ALA A 649 -1.02 3.57 35.02
CA ALA A 649 -0.42 2.70 34.02
C ALA A 649 -1.19 1.38 33.86
N GLN A 650 -1.63 1.09 32.64
CA GLN A 650 -2.26 -0.18 32.25
C GLN A 650 -1.57 -0.78 31.02
N PRO A 651 -1.42 -2.11 30.91
CA PRO A 651 -0.86 -2.74 29.70
C PRO A 651 -1.72 -2.44 28.46
N ILE A 652 -1.28 -1.47 27.64
CA ILE A 652 -1.98 -1.05 26.42
C ILE A 652 -2.12 -2.21 25.44
N PHE A 653 -1.05 -2.98 25.29
CA PHE A 653 -1.03 -4.20 24.50
C PHE A 653 -0.63 -5.36 25.42
N LYS A 654 -1.51 -6.36 25.55
CA LYS A 654 -1.17 -7.60 26.24
C LYS A 654 -0.23 -8.39 25.35
N ARG A 655 0.91 -8.84 25.88
CA ARG A 655 1.82 -9.73 25.15
C ARG A 655 1.05 -10.95 24.65
N ILE A 656 1.14 -11.25 23.37
CA ILE A 656 0.58 -12.46 22.79
C ILE A 656 1.43 -13.63 23.27
N GLU A 657 0.81 -14.59 23.94
CA GLU A 657 1.47 -15.83 24.33
C GLU A 657 1.48 -16.80 23.14
N VAL A 658 2.61 -17.47 22.92
CA VAL A 658 2.64 -18.63 22.02
C VAL A 658 1.98 -19.76 22.80
N LEU A 659 0.80 -20.19 22.34
CA LEU A 659 0.25 -21.47 22.76
C LEU A 659 1.15 -22.56 22.19
N GLU A 660 1.94 -23.21 23.05
CA GLU A 660 2.47 -24.52 22.72
C GLU A 660 1.27 -25.45 22.50
N GLU A 661 1.07 -25.93 21.27
CA GLU A 661 0.17 -27.06 21.06
C GLU A 661 0.66 -28.22 21.93
N GLU A 662 -0.21 -28.79 22.79
CA GLU A 662 0.17 -29.94 23.62
C GLU A 662 0.66 -31.08 22.71
N ALA A 663 1.98 -31.26 22.63
CA ALA A 663 2.63 -32.15 21.68
C ALA A 663 2.03 -33.56 21.79
N GLY A 664 1.24 -33.92 20.77
CA GLY A 664 0.12 -34.86 20.89
C GLY A 664 0.40 -36.06 21.78
N ASN A 665 -0.21 -36.05 22.97
CA ASN A 665 0.04 -37.01 24.04
C ASN A 665 -0.08 -38.45 23.49
N PRO A 666 1.03 -39.20 23.36
CA PRO A 666 1.11 -40.30 22.42
C PRO A 666 0.12 -41.42 22.79
N PRO A 667 -0.63 -41.97 21.80
CA PRO A 667 -1.72 -42.89 22.07
C PRO A 667 -1.25 -44.04 22.96
N PRO A 668 -2.00 -44.38 24.03
CA PRO A 668 -1.48 -45.14 25.16
C PRO A 668 -0.91 -46.49 24.71
N LYS A 669 0.42 -46.62 24.80
CA LYS A 669 1.19 -47.75 24.28
C LYS A 669 0.52 -49.07 24.63
N ALA A 670 0.04 -49.79 23.61
CA ALA A 670 -0.64 -51.06 23.78
C ALA A 670 0.24 -52.03 24.60
N LYS A 671 -0.19 -52.34 25.82
CA LYS A 671 0.57 -53.20 26.74
C LYS A 671 0.69 -54.60 26.15
N GLY A 672 1.89 -54.91 25.65
CA GLY A 672 2.21 -56.24 25.15
C GLY A 672 1.91 -57.30 26.21
N LYS A 673 1.00 -58.23 25.91
CA LYS A 673 0.65 -59.33 26.81
C LYS A 673 1.87 -60.23 27.01
N LYS A 674 2.46 -60.24 28.20
CA LYS A 674 3.17 -61.43 28.70
C LYS A 674 2.14 -62.43 29.20
N GLU A 675 2.23 -63.67 28.74
CA GLU A 675 1.43 -64.77 29.26
C GLU A 675 1.87 -65.15 30.69
N GLY A 676 0.92 -65.49 31.57
CA GLY A 676 1.21 -65.54 33.01
C GLY A 676 0.16 -66.21 33.91
N LYS A 677 -0.30 -67.42 33.55
CA LYS A 677 -1.06 -68.38 34.39
C LYS A 677 -2.39 -67.93 35.03
N LYS A 678 -3.48 -68.57 34.58
CA LYS A 678 -4.67 -69.07 35.32
C LYS A 678 -4.86 -68.55 36.77
N SER A 679 -6.03 -68.01 37.13
CA SER A 679 -7.12 -68.88 37.63
C SER A 679 -8.53 -68.25 37.73
N LYS A 680 -9.52 -69.13 37.55
CA LYS A 680 -10.94 -69.18 37.96
C LYS A 680 -11.74 -67.92 38.36
N GLN A 681 -12.77 -67.66 37.52
CA GLN A 681 -14.22 -67.66 37.85
C GLN A 681 -14.80 -66.72 38.94
N LYS A 682 -15.68 -65.80 38.51
CA LYS A 682 -17.14 -65.99 38.63
C LYS A 682 -17.92 -65.19 37.58
N ALA A 683 -19.19 -65.54 37.38
CA ALA A 683 -20.09 -64.98 36.37
C ALA A 683 -20.94 -63.81 36.95
N PRO A 684 -21.51 -62.91 36.11
CA PRO A 684 -22.23 -61.73 36.57
C PRO A 684 -23.70 -62.01 36.92
N ALA A 685 -24.32 -61.06 37.61
CA ALA A 685 -25.76 -60.86 37.67
C ALA A 685 -26.07 -59.37 37.51
N ALA A 686 -27.16 -59.04 36.83
CA ALA A 686 -27.63 -57.66 36.63
C ALA A 686 -28.97 -57.47 37.33
N ALA A 687 -29.32 -56.23 37.70
CA ALA A 687 -30.68 -55.71 37.57
C ALA A 687 -30.72 -54.18 37.74
N ALA A 688 -31.64 -53.57 37.01
CA ALA A 688 -31.94 -52.14 36.94
C ALA A 688 -32.67 -51.56 38.17
N SER A 689 -32.99 -50.26 38.08
CA SER A 689 -33.98 -49.51 38.89
C SER A 689 -33.52 -49.11 40.30
N ASN A 690 -34.02 -48.04 40.93
CA ASN A 690 -35.10 -47.11 40.52
C ASN A 690 -34.96 -45.76 41.29
N SER A 691 -35.47 -44.65 40.72
CA SER A 691 -35.81 -43.36 41.40
C SER A 691 -34.71 -42.63 42.23
N VAL A 692 -34.72 -41.30 42.40
CA VAL A 692 -35.71 -40.25 42.10
C VAL A 692 -35.10 -39.21 41.17
#